data_AF-A0A7W9W8F9-F1
#
_entry.id   AF-A0A7W9W8F9-F1
#
_cell.length_a   1.000
_cell.length_b   1.000
_cell.length_c   1.000
_cell.angle_alpha   90.00
_cell.angle_beta   90.00
_cell.angle_gamma   90.00
#
_symmetry.space_group_name_H-M   'P 1'
#
loop_
_entity.id
_entity.type
_entity.pdbx_description
1 polymer ?
#
loop_
_entity_poly.entity_id
_entity_poly.type
_entity_poly.pdbx_seq_one_letter_code
_entity_poly.pdbx_strand_id
1 'polypeptide(L)'
;MSRLVTVGAVSALVLVLGANATAWAQEDIGTARAYITQGKFAEAIKILDKLIKERPEAVQLYFDLGRAYFGMKNLPQAETAFGKVIAGKPLVADSYFNRGVVRIQSNNWAGAIEDFSKVIELNPKPKQGAPDLVLESRDNRVGAYLQVNKFAEAIQDATTVLTADPKRGFTLLNRGYAYEKINQFDKAVADYGAAIPLLSGADQASTYFSKADLEFLKLTQLQPAVDDYTKGLALDKNNVGALLNRAACYFQLKSFQPALADYSAALALKPGDGEILKNRAAVYLQLKDYKSAIVDYSGYLQKAGATADVSVYRLRAACYLNVDPKNYAGAVGDLKNYLAKNATDAVGWKDLALAQYNSIVPPGTTITKAQAGGLTDAITSATKATTLDAKQADAFIILGDSYSFQEKYKEAVPPYTSYIALAPDKPFGYEGLGRVQYNLQDYKGAIANFEKYLKLKPNDAEIKKLLNLAKASGGGGSATEKIAALTEAINADPKDPVAYTNRGVAYFEMQDFDKAIADFQKALDLKPGELQYISNLASASYSKASKTKAEADYKAASAIYTQWLAKAPSNADVLLTMGDISLNLKQWDAAISSYTKYLATNPTDAKNQQAVLTNRAYCALQKTPPDLTSAIADYTKLIGMNPSEPKFYDLRGRAYQDQQNLAAAAADFEKFAQLSGSKDPDALKNTAILYFNTGEKKRKANDPSKGLPEFEKAISNYTAYLALKATDAQALYGRGLAIYRKAKASTDVKVKLAELKKAIADFEAATKADAKLADAWYYLGLSCDDYGVADELSAETMFPKAIAAYEKYVSLPGVSAADADAIKKRIAQLKEAL
;
A
#
# COMPACT_ATOMS: atom_id res chain seq x y z
N MET A 1 -10.85 -58.43 -37.38
CA MET A 1 -12.01 -59.26 -37.78
C MET A 1 -12.44 -58.86 -39.20
N SER A 2 -11.86 -59.47 -40.24
CA SER A 2 -12.43 -59.65 -41.59
C SER A 2 -11.39 -60.33 -42.49
N ARG A 3 -11.84 -61.32 -43.29
CA ARG A 3 -11.09 -62.26 -44.17
C ARG A 3 -10.46 -63.43 -43.40
N LEU A 4 -11.15 -64.54 -43.12
CA LEU A 4 -11.93 -65.41 -44.02
C LEU A 4 -11.08 -65.84 -45.21
N VAL A 5 -10.34 -66.94 -45.01
CA VAL A 5 -9.58 -67.66 -46.04
C VAL A 5 -10.55 -68.09 -47.14
N THR A 6 -10.40 -67.51 -48.32
CA THR A 6 -10.87 -68.10 -49.57
C THR A 6 -10.11 -69.41 -49.77
N VAL A 7 -10.76 -70.54 -49.47
CA VAL A 7 -10.24 -71.87 -49.81
C VAL A 7 -10.32 -72.02 -51.32
N GLY A 8 -9.23 -71.66 -52.00
CA GLY A 8 -9.02 -71.93 -53.41
C GLY A 8 -8.76 -73.41 -53.65
N ALA A 9 -9.55 -73.98 -54.56
CA ALA A 9 -9.32 -75.17 -55.38
C ALA A 9 -8.52 -76.34 -54.78
N VAL A 10 -9.22 -77.43 -54.43
CA VAL A 10 -8.63 -78.79 -54.39
C VAL A 10 -9.24 -79.60 -55.53
N SER A 11 -8.43 -79.85 -56.54
CA SER A 11 -8.75 -80.65 -57.72
C SER A 11 -8.73 -82.15 -57.39
N ALA A 12 -9.83 -82.80 -57.78
CA ALA A 12 -10.06 -84.21 -58.12
C ALA A 12 -9.10 -85.32 -57.62
N LEU A 13 -9.65 -86.30 -56.89
CA LEU A 13 -9.26 -87.70 -57.02
C LEU A 13 -10.51 -88.55 -57.27
N VAL A 14 -10.57 -89.17 -58.44
CA VAL A 14 -11.58 -90.14 -58.87
C VAL A 14 -11.16 -91.51 -58.34
N LEU A 15 -12.07 -92.23 -57.68
CA LEU A 15 -11.90 -93.64 -57.35
C LEU A 15 -13.11 -94.41 -57.90
N VAL A 16 -12.80 -95.30 -58.85
CA VAL A 16 -13.72 -96.16 -59.62
C VAL A 16 -14.18 -97.33 -58.77
N LEU A 17 -15.49 -97.63 -58.77
CA LEU A 17 -16.04 -99.00 -58.77
C LEU A 17 -17.43 -99.00 -59.46
N GLY A 18 -17.65 -100.00 -60.32
CA GLY A 18 -18.82 -100.19 -61.20
C GLY A 18 -20.10 -100.65 -60.49
N ALA A 19 -21.23 -100.88 -61.15
CA ALA A 19 -21.58 -100.77 -62.57
C ALA A 19 -23.08 -100.43 -62.69
N ASN A 20 -23.41 -99.60 -63.67
CA ASN A 20 -24.73 -99.27 -64.24
C ASN A 20 -25.80 -98.52 -63.42
N ALA A 21 -25.55 -98.17 -62.15
CA ALA A 21 -26.21 -97.06 -61.44
C ALA A 21 -25.21 -95.96 -60.99
N THR A 22 -23.97 -96.04 -61.47
CA THR A 22 -22.80 -95.33 -60.94
C THR A 22 -22.30 -94.18 -61.82
N ALA A 23 -22.67 -94.11 -63.11
CA ALA A 23 -22.21 -93.05 -64.01
C ALA A 23 -22.92 -91.70 -63.75
N TRP A 24 -24.25 -91.70 -63.64
CA TRP A 24 -25.05 -90.48 -63.45
C TRP A 24 -24.81 -89.87 -62.06
N ALA A 25 -24.64 -90.72 -61.05
CA ALA A 25 -24.33 -90.28 -59.69
C ALA A 25 -22.93 -89.62 -59.60
N GLN A 26 -21.94 -90.06 -60.39
CA GLN A 26 -20.63 -89.40 -60.45
C GLN A 26 -20.70 -88.05 -61.20
N GLU A 27 -21.54 -87.95 -62.22
CA GLU A 27 -21.81 -86.72 -62.96
C GLU A 27 -22.55 -85.67 -62.11
N ASP A 28 -23.56 -86.08 -61.34
CA ASP A 28 -24.30 -85.21 -60.41
C ASP A 28 -23.42 -84.75 -59.24
N ILE A 29 -22.57 -85.62 -58.67
CA ILE A 29 -21.58 -85.24 -57.64
C ILE A 29 -20.55 -84.26 -58.22
N GLY A 30 -20.07 -84.51 -59.44
CA GLY A 30 -19.19 -83.59 -60.16
C GLY A 30 -19.82 -82.22 -60.39
N THR A 31 -21.10 -82.20 -60.78
CA THR A 31 -21.90 -81.00 -60.99
C THR A 31 -22.11 -80.22 -59.69
N ALA A 32 -22.46 -80.90 -58.59
CA ALA A 32 -22.60 -80.27 -57.28
C ALA A 32 -21.28 -79.63 -56.81
N ARG A 33 -20.14 -80.31 -56.98
CA ARG A 33 -18.81 -79.77 -56.65
C ARG A 33 -18.42 -78.59 -57.54
N ALA A 34 -18.76 -78.63 -58.83
CA ALA A 34 -18.58 -77.52 -59.74
C ALA A 34 -19.41 -76.30 -59.29
N TYR A 35 -20.66 -76.49 -58.88
CA TYR A 35 -21.51 -75.43 -58.32
C TYR A 35 -20.98 -74.84 -57.02
N ILE A 36 -20.47 -75.65 -56.09
CA ILE A 36 -19.78 -75.16 -54.88
C ILE A 36 -18.60 -74.26 -55.26
N THR A 37 -17.80 -74.68 -56.24
CA THR A 37 -16.62 -73.93 -56.70
C THR A 37 -17.02 -72.63 -57.42
N GLN A 38 -18.16 -72.62 -58.10
CA GLN A 38 -18.74 -71.43 -58.75
C GLN A 38 -19.50 -70.51 -57.78
N GLY A 39 -19.61 -70.85 -56.49
CA GLY A 39 -20.39 -70.09 -55.50
C GLY A 39 -21.91 -70.27 -55.60
N LYS A 40 -22.40 -71.20 -56.43
CA LYS A 40 -23.81 -71.55 -56.60
C LYS A 40 -24.25 -72.57 -55.54
N PHE A 41 -24.19 -72.14 -54.28
CA PHE A 41 -24.32 -73.05 -53.14
C PHE A 41 -25.73 -73.64 -53.00
N ALA A 42 -26.78 -72.86 -53.28
CA ALA A 42 -28.16 -73.32 -53.16
C ALA A 42 -28.51 -74.41 -54.19
N GLU A 43 -27.99 -74.28 -55.40
CA GLU A 43 -28.11 -75.26 -56.48
C GLU A 43 -27.33 -76.53 -56.17
N ALA A 44 -26.12 -76.40 -55.62
CA ALA A 44 -25.35 -77.53 -55.13
C ALA A 44 -26.08 -78.30 -54.02
N ILE A 45 -26.67 -77.58 -53.04
CA ILE A 45 -27.43 -78.20 -51.94
C ILE A 45 -28.63 -78.98 -52.46
N LYS A 46 -29.39 -78.45 -53.43
CA LYS A 46 -30.53 -79.17 -54.03
C LYS A 46 -30.11 -80.52 -54.63
N ILE A 47 -28.99 -80.55 -55.35
CA ILE A 47 -28.45 -81.78 -55.94
C ILE A 47 -27.97 -82.72 -54.82
N LEU A 48 -27.23 -82.21 -53.84
CA LEU A 48 -26.67 -82.99 -52.74
C LEU A 48 -27.77 -83.58 -51.83
N ASP A 49 -28.82 -82.83 -51.50
CA ASP A 49 -29.95 -83.31 -50.70
C ASP A 49 -30.71 -84.43 -51.41
N LYS A 50 -30.88 -84.32 -52.74
CA LYS A 50 -31.48 -85.40 -53.55
C LYS A 50 -30.62 -86.66 -53.47
N LEU A 51 -29.31 -86.53 -53.73
CA LEU A 51 -28.38 -87.66 -53.68
C LEU A 51 -28.29 -88.29 -52.28
N ILE A 52 -28.36 -87.49 -51.21
CA ILE A 52 -28.34 -87.97 -49.82
C ILE A 52 -29.63 -88.70 -49.45
N LYS A 53 -30.79 -88.28 -49.97
CA LYS A 53 -32.05 -89.03 -49.77
C LYS A 53 -32.00 -90.41 -50.41
N GLU A 54 -31.38 -90.51 -51.58
CA GLU A 54 -31.22 -91.78 -52.31
C GLU A 54 -30.12 -92.67 -51.72
N ARG A 55 -29.10 -92.07 -51.09
CA ARG A 55 -27.92 -92.75 -50.53
C ARG A 55 -27.53 -92.17 -49.16
N PRO A 56 -28.35 -92.36 -48.11
CA PRO A 56 -28.11 -91.77 -46.81
C PRO A 56 -26.81 -92.24 -46.15
N GLU A 57 -26.29 -93.40 -46.54
CA GLU A 57 -25.02 -94.00 -46.10
C GLU A 57 -23.78 -93.42 -46.80
N ALA A 58 -23.94 -92.63 -47.87
CA ALA A 58 -22.84 -92.02 -48.61
C ALA A 58 -22.26 -90.82 -47.87
N VAL A 59 -21.48 -91.10 -46.82
CA VAL A 59 -20.88 -90.13 -45.89
C VAL A 59 -20.15 -88.97 -46.61
N GLN A 60 -19.53 -89.23 -47.77
CA GLN A 60 -18.81 -88.22 -48.55
C GLN A 60 -19.72 -87.08 -49.08
N LEU A 61 -21.01 -87.34 -49.33
CA LEU A 61 -21.95 -86.32 -49.81
C LEU A 61 -22.20 -85.25 -48.74
N TYR A 62 -22.19 -85.63 -47.46
CA TYR A 62 -22.34 -84.69 -46.35
C TYR A 62 -21.15 -83.75 -46.20
N PHE A 63 -19.96 -84.14 -46.67
CA PHE A 63 -18.79 -83.26 -46.69
C PHE A 63 -18.97 -82.13 -47.71
N ASP A 64 -19.41 -82.46 -48.92
CA ASP A 64 -19.71 -81.48 -49.96
C ASP A 64 -20.92 -80.61 -49.55
N LEU A 65 -21.92 -81.19 -48.86
CA LEU A 65 -23.05 -80.46 -48.31
C LEU A 65 -22.62 -79.46 -47.22
N GLY A 66 -21.72 -79.86 -46.31
CA GLY A 66 -21.15 -78.97 -45.30
C GLY A 66 -20.40 -77.78 -45.91
N ARG A 67 -19.63 -78.01 -46.98
CA ARG A 67 -18.96 -76.93 -47.73
C ARG A 67 -19.96 -75.98 -48.39
N ALA A 68 -21.04 -76.51 -48.95
CA ALA A 68 -22.09 -75.69 -49.56
C ALA A 68 -22.82 -74.82 -48.53
N TYR A 69 -23.22 -75.40 -47.38
CA TYR A 69 -23.83 -74.65 -46.27
C TYR A 69 -22.88 -73.60 -45.69
N PHE A 70 -21.59 -73.92 -45.55
CA PHE A 70 -20.58 -72.96 -45.10
C PHE A 70 -20.43 -71.79 -46.09
N GLY A 71 -20.44 -72.06 -47.39
CA GLY A 71 -20.45 -71.03 -48.44
C GLY A 71 -21.68 -70.10 -48.36
N MET A 72 -22.84 -70.62 -47.96
CA MET A 72 -24.05 -69.83 -47.67
C MET A 72 -24.02 -69.10 -46.31
N LYS A 73 -22.94 -69.24 -45.53
CA LYS A 73 -22.83 -68.77 -44.14
C LYS A 73 -23.87 -69.40 -43.20
N ASN A 74 -24.43 -70.56 -43.57
CA ASN A 74 -25.31 -71.31 -42.68
C ASN A 74 -24.48 -72.23 -41.77
N LEU A 75 -23.89 -71.63 -40.74
CA LEU A 75 -22.94 -72.30 -39.85
C LEU A 75 -23.54 -73.51 -39.09
N PRO A 76 -24.78 -73.46 -38.55
CA PRO A 76 -25.36 -74.62 -37.85
C PRO A 76 -25.54 -75.85 -38.75
N GLN A 77 -26.00 -75.65 -39.98
CA GLN A 77 -26.19 -76.74 -40.93
C GLN A 77 -24.85 -77.27 -41.47
N ALA A 78 -23.87 -76.37 -41.68
CA ALA A 78 -22.51 -76.76 -42.03
C ALA A 78 -21.86 -77.62 -40.94
N GLU A 79 -21.95 -77.19 -39.67
CA GLU A 79 -21.41 -77.94 -38.52
C GLU A 79 -22.08 -79.31 -38.40
N THR A 80 -23.40 -79.37 -38.54
CA THR A 80 -24.17 -80.63 -38.51
C THR A 80 -23.72 -81.57 -39.63
N ALA A 81 -23.57 -81.06 -40.85
CA ALA A 81 -23.17 -81.84 -42.01
C ALA A 81 -21.75 -82.40 -41.84
N PHE A 82 -20.77 -81.59 -41.41
CA PHE A 82 -19.43 -82.09 -41.10
C PHE A 82 -19.41 -83.06 -39.91
N GLY A 83 -20.27 -82.85 -38.90
CA GLY A 83 -20.46 -83.78 -37.79
C GLY A 83 -20.95 -85.16 -38.23
N LYS A 84 -21.87 -85.23 -39.20
CA LYS A 84 -22.32 -86.50 -39.80
C LYS A 84 -21.17 -87.23 -40.51
N VAL A 85 -20.27 -86.49 -41.16
CA VAL A 85 -19.07 -87.09 -41.81
C VAL A 85 -18.18 -87.78 -40.77
N ILE A 86 -17.91 -87.07 -39.67
CA ILE A 86 -17.07 -87.54 -38.57
C ILE A 86 -17.69 -88.78 -37.88
N ALA A 87 -19.02 -88.81 -37.70
CA ALA A 87 -19.72 -89.94 -37.11
C ALA A 87 -19.72 -91.21 -37.98
N GLY A 88 -19.77 -91.06 -39.32
CA GLY A 88 -19.87 -92.19 -40.26
C GLY A 88 -18.53 -92.79 -40.70
N LYS A 89 -17.44 -92.01 -40.75
CA LYS A 89 -16.07 -92.49 -40.97
C LYS A 89 -15.06 -91.61 -40.18
N PRO A 90 -14.50 -92.08 -39.06
CA PRO A 90 -13.69 -91.26 -38.14
C PRO A 90 -12.33 -90.75 -38.65
N LEU A 91 -11.95 -90.95 -39.92
CA LEU A 91 -10.59 -90.72 -40.44
C LEU A 91 -10.54 -89.76 -41.63
N VAL A 92 -11.26 -88.64 -41.56
CA VAL A 92 -11.11 -87.56 -42.54
C VAL A 92 -10.69 -86.29 -41.81
N ALA A 93 -9.37 -86.06 -41.73
CA ALA A 93 -8.79 -84.86 -41.15
C ALA A 93 -9.38 -83.57 -41.78
N ASP A 94 -9.73 -83.61 -43.07
CA ASP A 94 -10.42 -82.50 -43.76
C ASP A 94 -11.75 -82.12 -43.08
N SER A 95 -12.53 -83.07 -42.54
CA SER A 95 -13.83 -82.80 -41.91
C SER A 95 -13.70 -82.17 -40.52
N TYR A 96 -12.75 -82.66 -39.72
CA TYR A 96 -12.39 -82.02 -38.44
C TYR A 96 -11.88 -80.60 -38.69
N PHE A 97 -11.00 -80.40 -39.68
CA PHE A 97 -10.50 -79.07 -40.03
C PHE A 97 -11.64 -78.11 -40.41
N ASN A 98 -12.51 -78.50 -41.36
CA ASN A 98 -13.61 -77.66 -41.81
C ASN A 98 -14.64 -77.39 -40.69
N ARG A 99 -14.93 -78.39 -39.83
CA ARG A 99 -15.80 -78.17 -38.66
C ARG A 99 -15.16 -77.23 -37.64
N GLY A 100 -13.85 -77.33 -37.41
CA GLY A 100 -13.09 -76.42 -36.57
C GLY A 100 -13.16 -74.97 -37.09
N VAL A 101 -13.03 -74.77 -38.41
CA VAL A 101 -13.19 -73.44 -39.04
C VAL A 101 -14.62 -72.90 -38.88
N VAL A 102 -15.64 -73.73 -39.07
CA VAL A 102 -17.05 -73.35 -38.82
C VAL A 102 -17.23 -72.94 -37.36
N ARG A 103 -16.66 -73.70 -36.42
CA ARG A 103 -16.74 -73.43 -34.97
C ARG A 103 -16.05 -72.14 -34.57
N ILE A 104 -14.91 -71.79 -35.18
CA ILE A 104 -14.30 -70.46 -35.04
C ILE A 104 -15.29 -69.36 -35.42
N GLN A 105 -16.00 -69.50 -36.56
CA GLN A 105 -16.97 -68.49 -37.00
C GLN A 105 -18.23 -68.43 -36.13
N SER A 106 -18.58 -69.54 -35.49
CA SER A 106 -19.65 -69.62 -34.49
C SER A 106 -19.20 -69.19 -33.08
N ASN A 107 -17.98 -68.69 -32.90
CA ASN A 107 -17.36 -68.36 -31.59
C ASN A 107 -17.26 -69.57 -30.62
N ASN A 108 -17.38 -70.80 -31.11
CA ASN A 108 -17.16 -72.01 -30.32
C ASN A 108 -15.66 -72.36 -30.29
N TRP A 109 -14.89 -71.57 -29.55
CA TRP A 109 -13.43 -71.68 -29.47
C TRP A 109 -12.95 -73.03 -28.93
N ALA A 110 -13.62 -73.54 -27.89
CA ALA A 110 -13.27 -74.81 -27.27
C ALA A 110 -13.49 -75.99 -28.23
N GLY A 111 -14.65 -76.03 -28.91
CA GLY A 111 -14.92 -77.07 -29.91
C GLY A 111 -14.02 -76.96 -31.14
N ALA A 112 -13.62 -75.75 -31.54
CA ALA A 112 -12.64 -75.56 -32.60
C ALA A 112 -11.25 -76.09 -32.20
N ILE A 113 -10.79 -75.80 -30.97
CA ILE A 113 -9.54 -76.33 -30.42
C ILE A 113 -9.55 -77.86 -30.43
N GLU A 114 -10.65 -78.48 -29.99
CA GLU A 114 -10.82 -79.93 -30.00
C GLU A 114 -10.67 -80.50 -31.42
N ASP A 115 -11.38 -79.93 -32.39
CA ASP A 115 -11.37 -80.37 -33.78
C ASP A 115 -9.98 -80.22 -34.42
N PHE A 116 -9.32 -79.07 -34.26
CA PHE A 116 -7.96 -78.85 -34.76
C PHE A 116 -6.94 -79.76 -34.06
N SER A 117 -7.12 -80.03 -32.77
CA SER A 117 -6.26 -80.99 -32.05
C SER A 117 -6.41 -82.40 -32.63
N LYS A 118 -7.62 -82.79 -33.04
CA LYS A 118 -7.84 -84.08 -33.70
C LYS A 118 -7.18 -84.14 -35.08
N VAL A 119 -7.18 -83.05 -35.86
CA VAL A 119 -6.43 -82.98 -37.13
C VAL A 119 -4.94 -83.22 -36.90
N ILE A 120 -4.37 -82.59 -35.88
CA ILE A 120 -2.95 -82.73 -35.52
C ILE A 120 -2.63 -84.17 -35.07
N GLU A 121 -3.52 -84.79 -34.29
CA GLU A 121 -3.38 -86.20 -33.85
C GLU A 121 -3.43 -87.17 -35.04
N LEU A 122 -4.32 -86.94 -36.00
CA LEU A 122 -4.43 -87.75 -37.22
C LEU A 122 -3.23 -87.59 -38.17
N ASN A 123 -2.47 -86.50 -38.02
CA ASN A 123 -1.24 -86.19 -38.76
C ASN A 123 -1.32 -86.52 -40.27
N PRO A 124 -2.29 -85.98 -41.02
CA PRO A 124 -2.43 -86.26 -42.45
C PRO A 124 -1.19 -85.79 -43.21
N LYS A 125 -0.65 -86.66 -44.09
CA LYS A 125 0.44 -86.25 -44.98
C LYS A 125 -0.02 -85.11 -45.90
N PRO A 126 0.77 -84.03 -46.07
CA PRO A 126 0.44 -82.96 -46.99
C PRO A 126 0.23 -83.50 -48.41
N LYS A 127 -0.90 -83.14 -49.04
CA LYS A 127 -1.20 -83.49 -50.44
C LYS A 127 -0.48 -82.48 -51.35
N GLN A 128 0.13 -82.94 -52.45
CA GLN A 128 0.86 -82.06 -53.37
C GLN A 128 -0.05 -80.94 -53.89
N GLY A 129 0.36 -79.69 -53.72
CA GLY A 129 -0.42 -78.51 -54.13
C GLY A 129 -1.59 -78.13 -53.20
N ALA A 130 -1.79 -78.84 -52.09
CA ALA A 130 -2.80 -78.50 -51.07
C ALA A 130 -2.13 -77.93 -49.80
N PRO A 131 -2.85 -77.13 -49.00
CA PRO A 131 -2.35 -76.66 -47.69
C PRO A 131 -2.02 -77.82 -46.75
N ASP A 132 -0.96 -77.68 -45.96
CA ASP A 132 -0.65 -78.59 -44.85
C ASP A 132 -1.68 -78.40 -43.74
N LEU A 133 -2.62 -79.34 -43.64
CA LEU A 133 -3.71 -79.28 -42.66
C LEU A 133 -3.22 -79.31 -41.22
N VAL A 134 -2.08 -79.94 -40.91
CA VAL A 134 -1.53 -79.94 -39.55
C VAL A 134 -1.04 -78.54 -39.21
N LEU A 135 -0.33 -77.91 -40.13
CA LEU A 135 0.19 -76.55 -39.98
C LEU A 135 -0.96 -75.52 -39.87
N GLU A 136 -1.95 -75.60 -40.77
CA GLU A 136 -3.13 -74.72 -40.76
C GLU A 136 -4.01 -74.95 -39.52
N SER A 137 -4.09 -76.18 -39.01
CA SER A 137 -4.82 -76.46 -37.75
C SER A 137 -4.14 -75.83 -36.55
N ARG A 138 -2.80 -75.89 -36.47
CA ARG A 138 -2.04 -75.19 -35.42
C ARG A 138 -2.27 -73.70 -35.51
N ASP A 139 -2.17 -73.12 -36.69
CA ASP A 139 -2.34 -71.67 -36.90
C ASP A 139 -3.74 -71.18 -36.47
N ASN A 140 -4.80 -71.88 -36.90
CA ASN A 140 -6.16 -71.57 -36.46
C ASN A 140 -6.36 -71.77 -34.95
N ARG A 141 -5.69 -72.76 -34.35
CA ARG A 141 -5.74 -73.02 -32.91
C ARG A 141 -5.06 -71.93 -32.09
N VAL A 142 -4.03 -71.25 -32.62
CA VAL A 142 -3.42 -70.07 -31.97
C VAL A 142 -4.50 -69.04 -31.65
N GLY A 143 -5.26 -68.61 -32.66
CA GLY A 143 -6.33 -67.63 -32.47
C GLY A 143 -7.40 -68.09 -31.48
N ALA A 144 -7.82 -69.36 -31.56
CA ALA A 144 -8.78 -69.93 -30.63
C ALA A 144 -8.24 -70.01 -29.19
N TYR A 145 -6.96 -70.35 -29.00
CA TYR A 145 -6.30 -70.36 -27.69
C TYR A 145 -6.25 -68.99 -27.05
N LEU A 146 -6.00 -67.93 -27.84
CA LEU A 146 -6.05 -66.55 -27.33
C LEU A 146 -7.42 -66.19 -26.77
N GLN A 147 -8.51 -66.61 -27.42
CA GLN A 147 -9.88 -66.34 -26.96
C GLN A 147 -10.24 -67.06 -25.65
N VAL A 148 -9.57 -68.18 -25.34
CA VAL A 148 -9.74 -68.92 -24.08
C VAL A 148 -8.58 -68.69 -23.10
N ASN A 149 -7.78 -67.63 -23.29
CA ASN A 149 -6.65 -67.23 -22.43
C ASN A 149 -5.56 -68.31 -22.23
N LYS A 150 -5.40 -69.23 -23.19
CA LYS A 150 -4.37 -70.29 -23.18
C LYS A 150 -3.09 -69.81 -23.89
N PHE A 151 -2.42 -68.85 -23.29
CA PHE A 151 -1.30 -68.13 -23.94
C PHE A 151 -0.07 -69.01 -24.18
N ALA A 152 0.25 -69.94 -23.27
CA ALA A 152 1.41 -70.83 -23.42
C ALA A 152 1.24 -71.78 -24.61
N GLU A 153 0.05 -72.37 -24.74
CA GLU A 153 -0.29 -73.25 -25.86
C GLU A 153 -0.35 -72.48 -27.19
N ALA A 154 -0.88 -71.26 -27.18
CA ALA A 154 -0.86 -70.36 -28.35
C ALA A 154 0.59 -70.08 -28.81
N ILE A 155 1.50 -69.80 -27.88
CA ILE A 155 2.92 -69.55 -28.19
C ILE A 155 3.59 -70.80 -28.77
N GLN A 156 3.31 -71.98 -28.20
CA GLN A 156 3.89 -73.23 -28.68
C GLN A 156 3.46 -73.54 -30.12
N ASP A 157 2.17 -73.41 -30.42
CA ASP A 157 1.64 -73.62 -31.77
C ASP A 157 2.16 -72.58 -32.74
N ALA A 158 2.10 -71.30 -32.38
CA ALA A 158 2.59 -70.22 -33.22
C ALA A 158 4.09 -70.38 -33.51
N THR A 159 4.88 -70.82 -32.54
CA THR A 159 6.32 -71.09 -32.75
C THR A 159 6.56 -72.23 -33.72
N THR A 160 5.77 -73.30 -33.63
CA THR A 160 5.84 -74.40 -34.59
C THR A 160 5.47 -73.93 -36.00
N VAL A 161 4.40 -73.15 -36.12
CA VAL A 161 3.94 -72.59 -37.39
C VAL A 161 5.01 -71.68 -38.01
N LEU A 162 5.57 -70.75 -37.23
CA LEU A 162 6.55 -69.78 -37.70
C LEU A 162 7.94 -70.37 -37.97
N THR A 163 8.25 -71.54 -37.40
CA THR A 163 9.47 -72.29 -37.76
C THR A 163 9.34 -72.88 -39.18
N ALA A 164 8.14 -73.31 -39.57
CA ALA A 164 7.88 -73.84 -40.90
C ALA A 164 7.63 -72.74 -41.94
N ASP A 165 6.89 -71.68 -41.57
CA ASP A 165 6.60 -70.54 -42.42
C ASP A 165 6.74 -69.21 -41.65
N PRO A 166 7.91 -68.56 -41.72
CA PRO A 166 8.16 -67.29 -41.02
C PRO A 166 7.36 -66.09 -41.55
N LYS A 167 6.69 -66.21 -42.71
CA LYS A 167 6.00 -65.08 -43.37
C LYS A 167 4.51 -65.00 -43.03
N ARG A 168 4.09 -65.63 -41.93
CA ARG A 168 2.71 -65.60 -41.43
C ARG A 168 2.47 -64.40 -40.50
N GLY A 169 2.12 -63.26 -41.09
CA GLY A 169 1.93 -61.99 -40.36
C GLY A 169 0.94 -62.06 -39.19
N PHE A 170 -0.23 -62.68 -39.38
CA PHE A 170 -1.24 -62.84 -38.31
C PHE A 170 -0.79 -63.80 -37.21
N THR A 171 -0.01 -64.83 -37.53
CA THR A 171 0.56 -65.75 -36.53
C THR A 171 1.61 -65.05 -35.66
N LEU A 172 2.48 -64.22 -36.28
CA LEU A 172 3.42 -63.34 -35.55
C LEU A 172 2.67 -62.36 -34.64
N LEU A 173 1.63 -61.70 -35.16
CA LEU A 173 0.77 -60.80 -34.38
C LEU A 173 0.16 -61.51 -33.16
N ASN A 174 -0.45 -62.68 -33.39
CA ASN A 174 -1.08 -63.46 -32.32
C ASN A 174 -0.07 -63.98 -31.29
N ARG A 175 1.14 -64.37 -31.71
CA ARG A 175 2.21 -64.78 -30.79
C ARG A 175 2.76 -63.61 -29.99
N GLY A 176 2.92 -62.45 -30.64
CA GLY A 176 3.28 -61.19 -29.97
C GLY A 176 2.27 -60.83 -28.89
N TYR A 177 0.97 -60.94 -29.19
CA TYR A 177 -0.09 -60.74 -28.21
C TYR A 177 -0.05 -61.76 -27.06
N ALA A 178 0.21 -63.04 -27.35
CA ALA A 178 0.38 -64.03 -26.30
C ALA A 178 1.58 -63.70 -25.38
N TYR A 179 2.72 -63.28 -25.97
CA TYR A 179 3.90 -62.85 -25.22
C TYR A 179 3.61 -61.62 -24.35
N GLU A 180 2.84 -60.65 -24.86
CA GLU A 180 2.37 -59.50 -24.08
C GLU A 180 1.59 -59.95 -22.84
N LYS A 181 0.62 -60.88 -22.99
CA LYS A 181 -0.21 -61.33 -21.86
C LYS A 181 0.54 -62.12 -20.80
N ILE A 182 1.71 -62.67 -21.13
CA ILE A 182 2.61 -63.32 -20.16
C ILE A 182 3.80 -62.43 -19.76
N ASN A 183 3.71 -61.12 -20.02
CA ASN A 183 4.72 -60.10 -19.68
C ASN A 183 6.11 -60.30 -20.30
N GLN A 184 6.22 -61.02 -21.43
CA GLN A 184 7.46 -61.15 -22.20
C GLN A 184 7.55 -60.03 -23.25
N PHE A 185 7.67 -58.79 -22.80
CA PHE A 185 7.51 -57.59 -23.64
C PHE A 185 8.53 -57.47 -24.78
N ASP A 186 9.81 -57.80 -24.55
CA ASP A 186 10.83 -57.74 -25.60
C ASP A 186 10.51 -58.69 -26.77
N LYS A 187 10.00 -59.89 -26.45
CA LYS A 187 9.58 -60.87 -27.46
C LYS A 187 8.32 -60.43 -28.18
N ALA A 188 7.37 -59.83 -27.46
CA ALA A 188 6.16 -59.27 -28.05
C ALA A 188 6.50 -58.15 -29.06
N VAL A 189 7.38 -57.21 -28.68
CA VAL A 189 7.85 -56.13 -29.56
C VAL A 189 8.58 -56.66 -30.78
N ALA A 190 9.41 -57.70 -30.63
CA ALA A 190 10.09 -58.36 -31.75
C ALA A 190 9.09 -59.01 -32.72
N ASP A 191 8.10 -59.75 -32.21
CA ASP A 191 7.08 -60.40 -33.03
C ASP A 191 6.16 -59.37 -33.72
N TYR A 192 5.74 -58.31 -33.03
CA TYR A 192 5.00 -57.21 -33.64
C TYR A 192 5.81 -56.53 -34.75
N GLY A 193 7.10 -56.29 -34.52
CA GLY A 193 8.03 -55.73 -35.51
C GLY A 193 8.13 -56.58 -36.79
N ALA A 194 8.19 -57.91 -36.62
CA ALA A 194 8.21 -58.85 -37.74
C ALA A 194 6.84 -58.99 -38.45
N ALA A 195 5.73 -58.82 -37.71
CA ALA A 195 4.37 -58.88 -38.27
C ALA A 195 4.05 -57.67 -39.16
N ILE A 196 4.44 -56.46 -38.74
CA ILE A 196 4.10 -55.19 -39.39
C ILE A 196 4.28 -55.15 -40.92
N PRO A 197 5.43 -55.56 -41.52
CA PRO A 197 5.60 -55.52 -42.97
C PRO A 197 4.75 -56.55 -43.74
N LEU A 198 4.14 -57.51 -43.03
CA LEU A 198 3.29 -58.57 -43.59
C LEU A 198 1.79 -58.26 -43.46
N LEU A 199 1.44 -57.18 -42.75
CA LEU A 199 0.07 -56.72 -42.53
C LEU A 199 -0.22 -55.48 -43.39
N SER A 200 -1.51 -55.12 -43.53
CA SER A 200 -1.91 -53.91 -44.26
C SER A 200 -3.14 -53.25 -43.64
N GLY A 201 -3.31 -51.95 -43.89
CA GLY A 201 -4.47 -51.19 -43.43
C GLY A 201 -4.63 -51.18 -41.91
N ALA A 202 -5.84 -51.47 -41.42
CA ALA A 202 -6.18 -51.38 -40.00
C ALA A 202 -5.38 -52.34 -39.12
N ASP A 203 -5.09 -53.55 -39.59
CA ASP A 203 -4.31 -54.54 -38.83
C ASP A 203 -2.84 -54.12 -38.69
N GLN A 204 -2.30 -53.43 -39.71
CA GLN A 204 -0.95 -52.87 -39.64
C GLN A 204 -0.89 -51.68 -38.67
N ALA A 205 -1.88 -50.79 -38.72
CA ALA A 205 -1.99 -49.64 -37.80
C ALA A 205 -2.10 -50.08 -36.34
N SER A 206 -3.00 -51.04 -36.04
CA SER A 206 -3.17 -51.56 -34.68
C SER A 206 -1.92 -52.23 -34.14
N THR A 207 -1.17 -52.95 -34.98
CA THR A 207 0.10 -53.58 -34.59
C THR A 207 1.18 -52.54 -34.27
N TYR A 208 1.27 -51.45 -35.04
CA TYR A 208 2.15 -50.32 -34.67
C TYR A 208 1.79 -49.73 -33.31
N PHE A 209 0.49 -49.54 -33.03
CA PHE A 209 0.04 -49.01 -31.74
C PHE A 209 0.35 -49.96 -30.58
N SER A 210 0.07 -51.26 -30.72
CA SER A 210 0.40 -52.26 -29.69
C SER A 210 1.90 -52.34 -29.41
N LYS A 211 2.74 -52.27 -30.45
CA LYS A 211 4.20 -52.21 -30.29
C LYS A 211 4.64 -50.95 -29.56
N ALA A 212 4.17 -49.78 -30.00
CA ALA A 212 4.49 -48.49 -29.40
C ALA A 212 4.02 -48.38 -27.93
N ASP A 213 2.84 -48.93 -27.59
CA ASP A 213 2.33 -48.98 -26.21
C ASP A 213 3.26 -49.78 -25.29
N LEU A 214 3.82 -50.90 -25.76
CA LEU A 214 4.79 -51.68 -24.99
C LEU A 214 6.13 -50.95 -24.84
N GLU A 215 6.62 -50.36 -25.94
CA GLU A 215 7.84 -49.57 -25.93
C GLU A 215 7.74 -48.41 -24.93
N PHE A 216 6.61 -47.68 -24.93
CA PHE A 216 6.38 -46.57 -24.03
C PHE A 216 6.12 -47.01 -22.58
N LEU A 217 5.09 -47.83 -22.35
CA LEU A 217 4.54 -48.07 -21.01
C LEU A 217 5.27 -49.18 -20.24
N LYS A 218 5.97 -50.08 -20.94
CA LYS A 218 6.65 -51.24 -20.33
C LYS A 218 8.16 -51.17 -20.44
N LEU A 219 8.68 -50.71 -21.58
CA LEU A 219 10.13 -50.63 -21.84
C LEU A 219 10.72 -49.23 -21.64
N THR A 220 9.89 -48.19 -21.47
CA THR A 220 10.32 -46.78 -21.30
C THR A 220 11.20 -46.28 -22.47
N GLN A 221 10.98 -46.82 -23.67
CA GLN A 221 11.68 -46.45 -24.90
C GLN A 221 10.91 -45.35 -25.63
N LEU A 222 11.15 -44.09 -25.23
CA LEU A 222 10.37 -42.95 -25.69
C LEU A 222 10.48 -42.69 -27.20
N GLN A 223 11.69 -42.69 -27.77
CA GLN A 223 11.87 -42.40 -29.20
C GLN A 223 11.36 -43.52 -30.12
N PRO A 224 11.66 -44.81 -29.87
CA PRO A 224 11.05 -45.91 -30.62
C PRO A 224 9.52 -45.86 -30.63
N ALA A 225 8.90 -45.62 -29.46
CA ALA A 225 7.46 -45.50 -29.35
C ALA A 225 6.92 -44.34 -30.20
N VAL A 226 7.59 -43.17 -30.19
CA VAL A 226 7.23 -42.03 -31.04
C VAL A 226 7.27 -42.39 -32.53
N ASP A 227 8.32 -43.08 -32.97
CA ASP A 227 8.50 -43.46 -34.37
C ASP A 227 7.37 -44.42 -34.82
N ASP A 228 7.01 -45.38 -33.98
CA ASP A 228 5.97 -46.35 -34.28
C ASP A 228 4.55 -45.79 -34.15
N TYR A 229 4.26 -44.95 -33.15
CA TYR A 229 3.00 -44.18 -33.13
C TYR A 229 2.87 -43.31 -34.38
N THR A 230 3.97 -42.74 -34.87
CA THR A 230 3.95 -41.91 -36.08
C THR A 230 3.60 -42.71 -37.33
N LYS A 231 4.19 -43.90 -37.50
CA LYS A 231 3.84 -44.81 -38.60
C LYS A 231 2.40 -45.32 -38.47
N GLY A 232 1.96 -45.68 -37.27
CA GLY A 232 0.58 -46.11 -37.01
C GLY A 232 -0.45 -45.01 -37.30
N LEU A 233 -0.20 -43.78 -36.85
CA LEU A 233 -1.08 -42.63 -37.08
C LEU A 233 -1.10 -42.16 -38.54
N ALA A 234 -0.09 -42.49 -39.35
CA ALA A 234 -0.14 -42.30 -40.79
C ALA A 234 -1.16 -43.22 -41.48
N LEU A 235 -1.46 -44.39 -40.88
CA LEU A 235 -2.43 -45.36 -41.35
C LEU A 235 -3.83 -45.14 -40.73
N ASP A 236 -3.88 -44.79 -39.43
CA ASP A 236 -5.10 -44.42 -38.71
C ASP A 236 -4.89 -43.15 -37.89
N LYS A 237 -5.16 -42.00 -38.52
CA LYS A 237 -4.98 -40.67 -37.91
C LYS A 237 -5.95 -40.35 -36.76
N ASN A 238 -7.01 -41.13 -36.59
CA ASN A 238 -8.08 -40.84 -35.64
C ASN A 238 -7.93 -41.62 -34.33
N ASN A 239 -6.83 -42.33 -34.14
CA ASN A 239 -6.57 -43.06 -32.90
C ASN A 239 -6.19 -42.11 -31.75
N VAL A 240 -7.18 -41.78 -30.92
CA VAL A 240 -7.00 -40.88 -29.77
C VAL A 240 -5.97 -41.42 -28.77
N GLY A 241 -5.96 -42.72 -28.49
CA GLY A 241 -5.02 -43.32 -27.55
C GLY A 241 -3.56 -43.17 -27.99
N ALA A 242 -3.29 -43.43 -29.26
CA ALA A 242 -1.97 -43.24 -29.87
C ALA A 242 -1.54 -41.77 -29.88
N LEU A 243 -2.44 -40.83 -30.18
CA LEU A 243 -2.15 -39.39 -30.08
C LEU A 243 -1.76 -39.00 -28.65
N LEU A 244 -2.52 -39.44 -27.64
CA LEU A 244 -2.23 -39.12 -26.24
C LEU A 244 -0.91 -39.72 -25.76
N ASN A 245 -0.64 -40.99 -26.08
CA ASN A 245 0.60 -41.64 -25.67
C ASN A 245 1.82 -41.06 -26.40
N ARG A 246 1.70 -40.72 -27.70
CA ARG A 246 2.77 -40.03 -28.43
C ARG A 246 3.01 -38.61 -27.89
N ALA A 247 1.95 -37.88 -27.56
CA ALA A 247 2.06 -36.58 -26.91
C ALA A 247 2.78 -36.67 -25.55
N ALA A 248 2.47 -37.70 -24.76
CA ALA A 248 3.14 -37.97 -23.49
C ALA A 248 4.63 -38.31 -23.68
N CYS A 249 4.98 -39.10 -24.69
CA CYS A 249 6.38 -39.37 -25.06
C CYS A 249 7.10 -38.06 -25.43
N TYR A 250 6.51 -37.24 -26.30
CA TYR A 250 7.07 -35.95 -26.67
C TYR A 250 7.25 -35.01 -25.47
N PHE A 251 6.29 -35.00 -24.53
CA PHE A 251 6.41 -34.21 -23.32
C PHE A 251 7.59 -34.65 -22.45
N GLN A 252 7.79 -35.96 -22.25
CA GLN A 252 8.95 -36.50 -21.51
C GLN A 252 10.27 -36.23 -22.23
N LEU A 253 10.27 -36.24 -23.57
CA LEU A 253 11.40 -35.84 -24.41
C LEU A 253 11.60 -34.31 -24.48
N LYS A 254 10.83 -33.51 -23.73
CA LYS A 254 10.83 -32.03 -23.75
C LYS A 254 10.56 -31.42 -25.13
N SER A 255 9.95 -32.19 -26.02
CA SER A 255 9.51 -31.79 -27.36
C SER A 255 8.08 -31.24 -27.30
N PHE A 256 7.93 -30.04 -26.75
CA PHE A 256 6.62 -29.50 -26.38
C PHE A 256 5.72 -29.13 -27.57
N GLN A 257 6.28 -28.69 -28.69
CA GLN A 257 5.48 -28.31 -29.86
C GLN A 257 4.77 -29.53 -30.51
N PRO A 258 5.47 -30.66 -30.78
CA PRO A 258 4.79 -31.88 -31.20
C PRO A 258 3.77 -32.42 -30.18
N ALA A 259 4.09 -32.38 -28.88
CA ALA A 259 3.14 -32.77 -27.84
C ALA A 259 1.85 -31.94 -27.88
N LEU A 260 1.98 -30.63 -28.06
CA LEU A 260 0.86 -29.71 -28.17
C LEU A 260 -0.04 -30.01 -29.38
N ALA A 261 0.57 -30.33 -30.53
CA ALA A 261 -0.15 -30.70 -31.74
C ALA A 261 -0.98 -31.98 -31.53
N ASP A 262 -0.39 -33.00 -30.93
CA ASP A 262 -1.06 -34.28 -30.67
C ASP A 262 -2.18 -34.16 -29.64
N TYR A 263 -1.98 -33.44 -28.53
CA TYR A 263 -3.05 -33.17 -27.57
C TYR A 263 -4.19 -32.36 -28.19
N SER A 264 -3.89 -31.42 -29.09
CA SER A 264 -4.90 -30.62 -29.79
C SER A 264 -5.69 -31.47 -30.79
N ALA A 265 -5.03 -32.37 -31.52
CA ALA A 265 -5.68 -33.33 -32.41
C ALA A 265 -6.58 -34.30 -31.61
N ALA A 266 -6.10 -34.81 -30.47
CA ALA A 266 -6.87 -35.67 -29.58
C ALA A 266 -8.11 -34.94 -29.03
N LEU A 267 -7.97 -33.67 -28.63
CA LEU A 267 -9.09 -32.85 -28.15
C LEU A 267 -10.10 -32.52 -29.26
N ALA A 268 -9.66 -32.37 -30.51
CA ALA A 268 -10.57 -32.18 -31.64
C ALA A 268 -11.46 -33.42 -31.88
N LEU A 269 -10.94 -34.62 -31.60
CA LEU A 269 -11.68 -35.88 -31.68
C LEU A 269 -12.56 -36.14 -30.45
N LYS A 270 -12.15 -35.66 -29.27
CA LYS A 270 -12.93 -35.72 -28.02
C LYS A 270 -13.06 -34.33 -27.36
N PRO A 271 -13.96 -33.47 -27.88
CA PRO A 271 -14.10 -32.12 -27.37
C PRO A 271 -14.51 -32.11 -25.89
N GLY A 272 -13.76 -31.37 -25.07
CA GLY A 272 -14.07 -31.17 -23.65
C GLY A 272 -13.69 -32.33 -22.72
N ASP A 273 -12.86 -33.27 -23.17
CA ASP A 273 -12.24 -34.27 -22.30
C ASP A 273 -11.29 -33.59 -21.30
N GLY A 274 -11.59 -33.72 -20.01
CA GLY A 274 -10.87 -33.03 -18.94
C GLY A 274 -9.40 -33.46 -18.84
N GLU A 275 -9.09 -34.74 -19.02
CA GLU A 275 -7.71 -35.23 -18.89
C GLU A 275 -6.82 -34.72 -20.04
N ILE A 276 -7.38 -34.64 -21.26
CA ILE A 276 -6.69 -34.05 -22.42
C ILE A 276 -6.42 -32.56 -22.17
N LEU A 277 -7.41 -31.81 -21.65
CA LEU A 277 -7.24 -30.41 -21.28
C LEU A 277 -6.14 -30.22 -20.24
N LYS A 278 -6.15 -31.01 -19.16
CA LYS A 278 -5.12 -30.96 -18.10
C LYS A 278 -3.72 -31.20 -18.66
N ASN A 279 -3.55 -32.22 -19.49
CA ASN A 279 -2.25 -32.57 -20.07
C ASN A 279 -1.77 -31.51 -21.07
N ARG A 280 -2.66 -30.96 -21.90
CA ARG A 280 -2.32 -29.87 -22.83
C ARG A 280 -1.95 -28.59 -22.08
N ALA A 281 -2.66 -28.25 -21.01
CA ALA A 281 -2.33 -27.14 -20.12
C ALA A 281 -0.92 -27.28 -19.53
N ALA A 282 -0.51 -28.49 -19.16
CA ALA A 282 0.86 -28.75 -18.69
C ALA A 282 1.90 -28.47 -19.79
N VAL A 283 1.61 -28.77 -21.05
CA VAL A 283 2.48 -28.40 -22.20
C VAL A 283 2.56 -26.88 -22.36
N TYR A 284 1.41 -26.18 -22.33
CA TYR A 284 1.37 -24.72 -22.40
C TYR A 284 2.16 -24.06 -21.27
N LEU A 285 2.11 -24.61 -20.06
CA LEU A 285 2.88 -24.14 -18.92
C LEU A 285 4.40 -24.25 -19.18
N GLN A 286 4.88 -25.36 -19.75
CA GLN A 286 6.30 -25.51 -20.12
C GLN A 286 6.72 -24.54 -21.24
N LEU A 287 5.80 -24.26 -22.17
CA LEU A 287 5.98 -23.26 -23.24
C LEU A 287 5.86 -21.81 -22.73
N LYS A 288 5.52 -21.61 -21.44
CA LYS A 288 5.22 -20.29 -20.84
C LYS A 288 4.04 -19.56 -21.50
N ASP A 289 3.18 -20.28 -22.22
CA ASP A 289 1.90 -19.76 -22.69
C ASP A 289 0.88 -19.86 -21.55
N TYR A 290 1.03 -18.96 -20.58
CA TYR A 290 0.20 -18.94 -19.38
C TYR A 290 -1.27 -18.69 -19.69
N LYS A 291 -1.57 -17.93 -20.74
CA LYS A 291 -2.95 -17.60 -21.13
C LYS A 291 -3.70 -18.85 -21.58
N SER A 292 -3.09 -19.64 -22.48
CA SER A 292 -3.69 -20.90 -22.93
C SER A 292 -3.74 -21.95 -21.83
N ALA A 293 -2.70 -22.04 -20.99
CA ALA A 293 -2.70 -22.94 -19.83
C ALA A 293 -3.84 -22.64 -18.85
N ILE A 294 -4.12 -21.36 -18.57
CA ILE A 294 -5.24 -20.94 -17.70
C ILE A 294 -6.58 -21.41 -18.27
N VAL A 295 -6.80 -21.27 -19.57
CA VAL A 295 -8.04 -21.68 -20.23
C VAL A 295 -8.25 -23.18 -20.07
N ASP A 296 -7.24 -23.99 -20.41
CA ASP A 296 -7.35 -25.44 -20.35
C ASP A 296 -7.47 -25.98 -18.92
N TYR A 297 -6.67 -25.45 -17.97
CA TYR A 297 -6.84 -25.82 -16.55
C TYR A 297 -8.21 -25.43 -16.00
N SER A 298 -8.77 -24.29 -16.44
CA SER A 298 -10.13 -23.90 -16.05
C SER A 298 -11.19 -24.84 -16.62
N GLY A 299 -11.04 -25.25 -17.88
CA GLY A 299 -11.89 -26.26 -18.49
C GLY A 299 -11.84 -27.60 -17.75
N TYR A 300 -10.64 -28.06 -17.38
CA TYR A 300 -10.46 -29.25 -16.55
C TYR A 300 -11.18 -29.14 -15.20
N LEU A 301 -10.93 -28.06 -14.45
CA LEU A 301 -11.52 -27.87 -13.12
C LEU A 301 -13.05 -27.77 -13.17
N GLN A 302 -13.59 -27.13 -14.21
CA GLN A 302 -15.04 -27.06 -14.42
C GLN A 302 -15.66 -28.45 -14.65
N LYS A 303 -14.99 -29.31 -15.42
CA LYS A 303 -15.47 -30.66 -15.75
C LYS A 303 -15.32 -31.64 -14.61
N ALA A 304 -14.17 -31.62 -13.92
CA ALA A 304 -13.88 -32.53 -12.83
C ALA A 304 -14.65 -32.15 -11.55
N GLY A 305 -14.95 -30.87 -11.33
CA GLY A 305 -15.72 -30.42 -10.18
C GLY A 305 -15.08 -30.88 -8.85
N ALA A 306 -15.85 -31.60 -8.02
CA ALA A 306 -15.39 -32.06 -6.72
C ALA A 306 -14.29 -33.16 -6.78
N THR A 307 -14.14 -33.85 -7.92
CA THR A 307 -13.11 -34.89 -8.11
C THR A 307 -11.84 -34.36 -8.76
N ALA A 308 -11.74 -33.04 -8.97
CA ALA A 308 -10.57 -32.40 -9.54
C ALA A 308 -9.29 -32.68 -8.73
N ASP A 309 -8.20 -32.94 -9.44
CA ASP A 309 -6.87 -32.99 -8.86
C ASP A 309 -6.53 -31.61 -8.27
N VAL A 310 -6.37 -31.59 -6.94
CA VAL A 310 -6.14 -30.36 -6.18
C VAL A 310 -4.84 -29.66 -6.60
N SER A 311 -3.86 -30.39 -7.13
CA SER A 311 -2.59 -29.83 -7.60
C SER A 311 -2.78 -28.87 -8.78
N VAL A 312 -3.86 -29.03 -9.56
CA VAL A 312 -4.15 -28.16 -10.71
C VAL A 312 -4.46 -26.73 -10.28
N TYR A 313 -5.07 -26.52 -9.11
CA TYR A 313 -5.24 -25.17 -8.56
C TYR A 313 -3.88 -24.47 -8.40
N ARG A 314 -2.87 -25.16 -7.85
CA ARG A 314 -1.53 -24.60 -7.70
C ARG A 314 -0.87 -24.29 -9.06
N LEU A 315 -1.01 -25.18 -10.04
CA LEU A 315 -0.47 -24.96 -11.40
C LEU A 315 -1.13 -23.77 -12.09
N ARG A 316 -2.46 -23.63 -11.97
CA ARG A 316 -3.20 -22.49 -12.53
C ARG A 316 -2.89 -21.19 -11.78
N ALA A 317 -2.73 -21.23 -10.46
CA ALA A 317 -2.24 -20.09 -9.68
C ALA A 317 -0.86 -19.61 -10.16
N ALA A 318 0.07 -20.54 -10.42
CA ALA A 318 1.36 -20.20 -10.99
C ALA A 318 1.22 -19.53 -12.37
N CYS A 319 0.28 -19.96 -13.20
CA CYS A 319 -0.02 -19.29 -14.47
C CYS A 319 -0.57 -17.88 -14.24
N TYR A 320 -1.49 -17.68 -13.29
CA TYR A 320 -2.03 -16.37 -12.94
C TYR A 320 -0.98 -15.38 -12.42
N LEU A 321 0.03 -15.87 -11.69
CA LEU A 321 1.17 -15.08 -11.25
C LEU A 321 2.17 -14.77 -12.37
N ASN A 322 2.06 -15.44 -13.52
CA ASN A 322 3.01 -15.29 -14.63
C ASN A 322 2.42 -14.64 -15.89
N VAL A 323 1.10 -14.72 -16.11
CA VAL A 323 0.37 -14.09 -17.22
C VAL A 323 0.43 -12.56 -17.19
N ASP A 324 0.26 -11.91 -18.34
CA ASP A 324 0.22 -10.46 -18.49
C ASP A 324 -1.15 -10.01 -19.07
N PRO A 325 -1.92 -9.14 -18.38
CA PRO A 325 -1.67 -8.63 -17.03
C PRO A 325 -1.80 -9.72 -15.96
N LYS A 326 -1.03 -9.57 -14.88
CA LYS A 326 -1.02 -10.50 -13.74
C LYS A 326 -2.41 -10.61 -13.11
N ASN A 327 -2.83 -11.82 -12.75
CA ASN A 327 -4.13 -12.05 -12.09
C ASN A 327 -3.95 -12.52 -10.64
N TYR A 328 -3.58 -11.59 -9.74
CA TYR A 328 -3.35 -11.94 -8.34
C TYR A 328 -4.61 -12.46 -7.63
N ALA A 329 -5.80 -11.92 -7.94
CA ALA A 329 -7.05 -12.38 -7.36
C ALA A 329 -7.36 -13.85 -7.70
N GLY A 330 -7.15 -14.24 -8.97
CA GLY A 330 -7.27 -15.64 -9.40
C GLY A 330 -6.26 -16.55 -8.70
N ALA A 331 -5.01 -16.11 -8.57
CA ALA A 331 -3.98 -16.86 -7.85
C ALA A 331 -4.34 -17.05 -6.36
N VAL A 332 -4.85 -16.02 -5.69
CA VAL A 332 -5.30 -16.10 -4.29
C VAL A 332 -6.43 -17.12 -4.13
N GLY A 333 -7.43 -17.09 -5.01
CA GLY A 333 -8.55 -18.04 -4.98
C GLY A 333 -8.10 -19.49 -5.14
N ASP A 334 -7.23 -19.75 -6.12
CA ASP A 334 -6.71 -21.09 -6.38
C ASP A 334 -5.79 -21.60 -5.26
N LEU A 335 -4.91 -20.75 -4.73
CA LEU A 335 -4.02 -21.14 -3.63
C LEU A 335 -4.82 -21.43 -2.35
N LYS A 336 -5.90 -20.69 -2.07
CA LYS A 336 -6.82 -21.01 -0.96
C LYS A 336 -7.48 -22.38 -1.16
N ASN A 337 -7.96 -22.71 -2.36
CA ASN A 337 -8.52 -24.03 -2.66
C ASN A 337 -7.49 -25.15 -2.51
N TYR A 338 -6.25 -24.92 -2.98
CA TYR A 338 -5.15 -25.87 -2.83
C TYR A 338 -4.79 -26.13 -1.36
N LEU A 339 -4.63 -25.05 -0.57
CA LEU A 339 -4.23 -25.12 0.83
C LEU A 339 -5.33 -25.66 1.75
N ALA A 340 -6.61 -25.59 1.35
CA ALA A 340 -7.70 -26.23 2.07
C ALA A 340 -7.54 -27.75 2.18
N LYS A 341 -6.80 -28.39 1.26
CA LYS A 341 -6.45 -29.82 1.32
C LYS A 341 -4.97 -30.08 1.66
N ASN A 342 -4.12 -29.04 1.58
CA ASN A 342 -2.67 -29.14 1.76
C ASN A 342 -2.16 -28.12 2.80
N ALA A 343 -2.79 -28.07 3.98
CA ALA A 343 -2.58 -27.02 4.98
C ALA A 343 -1.16 -26.98 5.58
N THR A 344 -0.35 -28.03 5.38
CA THR A 344 1.04 -28.12 5.85
C THR A 344 2.07 -27.72 4.78
N ASP A 345 1.65 -27.36 3.56
CA ASP A 345 2.57 -26.92 2.50
C ASP A 345 3.05 -25.47 2.73
N ALA A 346 4.24 -25.33 3.33
CA ALA A 346 4.85 -24.04 3.60
C ALA A 346 5.12 -23.22 2.32
N VAL A 347 5.40 -23.87 1.19
CA VAL A 347 5.62 -23.16 -0.09
C VAL A 347 4.30 -22.61 -0.63
N GLY A 348 3.23 -23.39 -0.53
CA GLY A 348 1.88 -22.93 -0.90
C GLY A 348 1.42 -21.72 -0.08
N TRP A 349 1.64 -21.72 1.25
CA TRP A 349 1.32 -20.57 2.10
C TRP A 349 2.15 -19.33 1.76
N LYS A 350 3.43 -19.51 1.41
CA LYS A 350 4.30 -18.42 0.92
C LYS A 350 3.83 -17.87 -0.42
N ASP A 351 3.43 -18.72 -1.36
CA ASP A 351 2.87 -18.28 -2.65
C ASP A 351 1.55 -17.53 -2.45
N LEU A 352 0.70 -17.97 -1.51
CA LEU A 352 -0.54 -17.29 -1.16
C LEU A 352 -0.25 -15.90 -0.56
N ALA A 353 0.71 -15.81 0.36
CA ALA A 353 1.13 -14.54 0.96
C ALA A 353 1.62 -13.57 -0.12
N LEU A 354 2.44 -14.04 -1.06
CA LEU A 354 2.95 -13.23 -2.17
C LEU A 354 1.81 -12.74 -3.08
N ALA A 355 0.85 -13.60 -3.40
CA ALA A 355 -0.31 -13.23 -4.22
C ALA A 355 -1.21 -12.19 -3.51
N GLN A 356 -1.45 -12.36 -2.21
CA GLN A 356 -2.20 -11.40 -1.38
C GLN A 356 -1.47 -10.06 -1.29
N TYR A 357 -0.16 -10.09 -1.05
CA TYR A 357 0.69 -8.90 -1.00
C TYR A 357 0.65 -8.13 -2.32
N ASN A 358 0.94 -8.81 -3.44
CA ASN A 358 0.98 -8.16 -4.76
C ASN A 358 -0.41 -7.73 -5.27
N SER A 359 -1.50 -8.26 -4.73
CA SER A 359 -2.86 -7.75 -5.01
C SER A 359 -3.05 -6.31 -4.49
N ILE A 360 -2.31 -5.93 -3.45
CA ILE A 360 -2.37 -4.61 -2.81
C ILE A 360 -1.18 -3.74 -3.24
N VAL A 361 0.01 -4.33 -3.29
CA VAL A 361 1.28 -3.67 -3.65
C VAL A 361 1.85 -4.32 -4.92
N PRO A 362 1.30 -4.06 -6.11
CA PRO A 362 1.91 -4.52 -7.35
C PRO A 362 3.37 -4.04 -7.46
N PRO A 363 4.27 -4.81 -8.10
CA PRO A 363 5.66 -4.43 -8.27
C PRO A 363 5.82 -3.02 -8.87
N GLY A 364 6.66 -2.19 -8.25
CA GLY A 364 6.92 -0.82 -8.71
C GLY A 364 5.87 0.22 -8.31
N THR A 365 4.93 -0.13 -7.41
CA THR A 365 3.90 0.80 -6.92
C THR A 365 4.17 1.24 -5.48
N THR A 366 3.68 2.42 -5.11
CA THR A 366 3.61 2.91 -3.73
C THR A 366 2.16 2.90 -3.28
N ILE A 367 1.91 2.47 -2.05
CA ILE A 367 0.56 2.43 -1.48
C ILE A 367 0.36 3.49 -0.39
N THR A 368 -0.88 3.93 -0.22
CA THR A 368 -1.29 4.81 0.88
C THR A 368 -1.40 4.03 2.19
N LYS A 369 -1.36 4.76 3.32
CA LYS A 369 -1.58 4.17 4.66
C LYS A 369 -2.91 3.43 4.77
N ALA A 370 -3.97 3.92 4.11
CA ALA A 370 -5.27 3.26 4.11
C ALA A 370 -5.22 1.91 3.38
N GLN A 371 -4.51 1.82 2.25
CA GLN A 371 -4.34 0.57 1.49
C GLN A 371 -3.50 -0.46 2.25
N ALA A 372 -2.52 -0.02 3.06
CA ALA A 372 -1.68 -0.91 3.85
C ALA A 372 -2.47 -1.78 4.86
N GLY A 373 -3.65 -1.33 5.30
CA GLY A 373 -4.55 -2.13 6.14
C GLY A 373 -5.01 -3.44 5.47
N GLY A 374 -5.03 -3.48 4.14
CA GLY A 374 -5.36 -4.68 3.34
C GLY A 374 -4.31 -5.79 3.38
N LEU A 375 -3.12 -5.55 3.95
CA LEU A 375 -2.03 -6.54 4.02
C LEU A 375 -2.19 -7.58 5.14
N THR A 376 -3.26 -7.50 5.94
CA THR A 376 -3.53 -8.42 7.07
C THR A 376 -3.58 -9.90 6.62
N ASP A 377 -4.19 -10.15 5.46
CA ASP A 377 -4.29 -11.47 4.85
C ASP A 377 -2.90 -12.02 4.47
N ALA A 378 -2.04 -11.19 3.88
CA ALA A 378 -0.68 -11.54 3.52
C ALA A 378 0.19 -11.83 4.76
N ILE A 379 0.03 -11.04 5.83
CA ILE A 379 0.70 -11.25 7.12
C ILE A 379 0.34 -12.61 7.71
N THR A 380 -0.95 -12.98 7.69
CA THR A 380 -1.42 -14.27 8.22
C THR A 380 -0.83 -15.44 7.43
N SER A 381 -0.89 -15.38 6.10
CA SER A 381 -0.33 -16.44 5.24
C SER A 381 1.20 -16.55 5.37
N ALA A 382 1.92 -15.42 5.42
CA ALA A 382 3.37 -15.41 5.59
C ALA A 382 3.81 -15.94 6.97
N THR A 383 3.07 -15.59 8.02
CA THR A 383 3.28 -16.12 9.37
C THR A 383 3.06 -17.64 9.39
N LYS A 384 2.02 -18.13 8.70
CA LYS A 384 1.77 -19.56 8.59
C LYS A 384 2.91 -20.29 7.85
N ALA A 385 3.39 -19.72 6.75
CA ALA A 385 4.50 -20.27 5.97
C ALA A 385 5.79 -20.38 6.79
N THR A 386 6.17 -19.31 7.50
CA THR A 386 7.39 -19.26 8.33
C THR A 386 7.28 -20.12 9.59
N THR A 387 6.07 -20.32 10.13
CA THR A 387 5.82 -21.25 11.24
C THR A 387 5.96 -22.71 10.82
N LEU A 388 5.52 -23.05 9.60
CA LEU A 388 5.63 -24.41 9.06
C LEU A 388 7.06 -24.74 8.63
N ASP A 389 7.76 -23.77 8.04
CA ASP A 389 9.16 -23.90 7.65
C ASP A 389 9.90 -22.56 7.83
N ALA A 390 10.80 -22.54 8.81
CA ALA A 390 11.63 -21.38 9.13
C ALA A 390 12.71 -21.07 8.08
N LYS A 391 12.85 -21.88 7.01
CA LYS A 391 13.76 -21.60 5.89
C LYS A 391 13.11 -20.78 4.77
N GLN A 392 11.84 -20.42 4.90
CA GLN A 392 11.10 -19.65 3.91
C GLN A 392 11.47 -18.16 3.93
N ALA A 393 12.64 -17.82 3.39
CA ALA A 393 13.13 -16.43 3.32
C ALA A 393 12.09 -15.49 2.67
N ASP A 394 11.55 -15.86 1.52
CA ASP A 394 10.56 -15.03 0.81
C ASP A 394 9.32 -14.70 1.65
N ALA A 395 8.90 -15.57 2.57
CA ALA A 395 7.79 -15.29 3.47
C ALA A 395 8.16 -14.25 4.54
N PHE A 396 9.41 -14.28 5.03
CA PHE A 396 9.89 -13.29 6.00
C PHE A 396 10.00 -11.89 5.40
N ILE A 397 10.45 -11.74 4.15
CA ILE A 397 10.50 -10.42 3.51
C ILE A 397 9.09 -9.87 3.29
N ILE A 398 8.14 -10.69 2.81
CA ILE A 398 6.73 -10.28 2.67
C ILE A 398 6.15 -9.82 4.01
N LEU A 399 6.47 -10.55 5.09
CA LEU A 399 6.02 -10.22 6.44
C LEU A 399 6.62 -8.89 6.93
N GLY A 400 7.92 -8.68 6.74
CA GLY A 400 8.63 -7.45 7.09
C GLY A 400 8.11 -6.24 6.32
N ASP A 401 7.96 -6.37 5.00
CA ASP A 401 7.39 -5.33 4.12
C ASP A 401 5.96 -4.99 4.56
N SER A 402 5.14 -6.01 4.81
CA SER A 402 3.74 -5.80 5.21
C SER A 402 3.61 -5.06 6.55
N TYR A 403 4.42 -5.40 7.55
CA TYR A 403 4.46 -4.63 8.80
C TYR A 403 5.01 -3.22 8.61
N SER A 404 6.04 -3.05 7.77
CA SER A 404 6.62 -1.75 7.46
C SER A 404 5.62 -0.81 6.79
N PHE A 405 4.85 -1.29 5.81
CA PHE A 405 3.79 -0.49 5.17
C PHE A 405 2.65 -0.14 6.14
N GLN A 406 2.39 -0.98 7.14
CA GLN A 406 1.44 -0.68 8.22
C GLN A 406 2.03 0.23 9.31
N GLU A 407 3.26 0.74 9.14
CA GLU A 407 4.02 1.52 10.13
C GLU A 407 4.22 0.77 11.47
N LYS A 408 4.06 -0.55 11.48
CA LYS A 408 4.30 -1.45 12.62
C LYS A 408 5.78 -1.82 12.67
N TYR A 409 6.59 -0.79 12.88
CA TYR A 409 8.05 -0.88 12.70
C TYR A 409 8.69 -1.88 13.67
N LYS A 410 8.20 -1.99 14.91
CA LYS A 410 8.76 -2.93 15.90
C LYS A 410 8.53 -4.38 15.47
N GLU A 411 7.37 -4.67 14.90
CA GLU A 411 6.97 -5.98 14.39
C GLU A 411 7.67 -6.33 13.07
N ALA A 412 8.09 -5.33 12.29
CA ALA A 412 8.82 -5.53 11.05
C ALA A 412 10.30 -5.95 11.25
N VAL A 413 10.91 -5.61 12.39
CA VAL A 413 12.34 -5.91 12.66
C VAL A 413 12.66 -7.42 12.66
N PRO A 414 11.94 -8.30 13.40
CA PRO A 414 12.28 -9.72 13.45
C PRO A 414 12.18 -10.45 12.10
N PRO A 415 11.14 -10.22 11.26
CA PRO A 415 11.07 -10.80 9.92
C PRO A 415 12.25 -10.39 9.03
N TYR A 416 12.62 -9.10 8.96
CA TYR A 416 13.78 -8.69 8.16
C TYR A 416 15.09 -9.30 8.68
N THR A 417 15.25 -9.39 10.01
CA THR A 417 16.43 -10.03 10.62
C THR A 417 16.52 -11.51 10.24
N SER A 418 15.39 -12.22 10.27
CA SER A 418 15.29 -13.63 9.88
C SER A 418 15.57 -13.81 8.38
N TYR A 419 15.06 -12.91 7.53
CA TYR A 419 15.38 -12.90 6.10
C TYR A 419 16.88 -12.73 5.85
N ILE A 420 17.53 -11.75 6.49
CA ILE A 420 18.97 -11.49 6.35
C ILE A 420 19.80 -12.69 6.81
N ALA A 421 19.38 -13.41 7.86
CA ALA A 421 20.06 -14.61 8.32
C ALA A 421 20.01 -15.75 7.29
N LEU A 422 18.91 -15.86 6.53
CA LEU A 422 18.72 -16.88 5.49
C LEU A 422 19.33 -16.49 4.15
N ALA A 423 19.37 -15.19 3.83
CA ALA A 423 19.78 -14.65 2.55
C ALA A 423 20.72 -13.43 2.72
N PRO A 424 21.91 -13.61 3.32
CA PRO A 424 22.83 -12.50 3.64
C PRO A 424 23.47 -11.85 2.41
N ASP A 425 23.38 -12.48 1.24
CA ASP A 425 23.84 -11.95 -0.05
C ASP A 425 22.78 -11.06 -0.74
N LYS A 426 21.55 -10.99 -0.22
CA LYS A 426 20.45 -10.22 -0.83
C LYS A 426 20.31 -8.84 -0.20
N PRO A 427 20.21 -7.77 -1.02
CA PRO A 427 20.18 -6.40 -0.52
C PRO A 427 18.84 -6.03 0.15
N PHE A 428 17.72 -6.61 -0.27
CA PHE A 428 16.37 -6.18 0.12
C PHE A 428 16.12 -6.19 1.63
N GLY A 429 16.63 -7.20 2.34
CA GLY A 429 16.49 -7.27 3.80
C GLY A 429 17.19 -6.13 4.53
N TYR A 430 18.39 -5.77 4.08
CA TYR A 430 19.16 -4.65 4.64
C TYR A 430 18.49 -3.31 4.37
N GLU A 431 17.90 -3.12 3.19
CA GLU A 431 17.11 -1.91 2.88
C GLU A 431 15.89 -1.80 3.79
N GLY A 432 15.08 -2.86 3.86
CA GLY A 432 13.86 -2.87 4.66
C GLY A 432 14.14 -2.65 6.14
N LEU A 433 15.11 -3.38 6.70
CA LEU A 433 15.51 -3.23 8.10
C LEU A 433 16.10 -1.83 8.38
N GLY A 434 16.93 -1.30 7.47
CA GLY A 434 17.51 0.03 7.62
C GLY A 434 16.44 1.13 7.64
N ARG A 435 15.43 1.05 6.76
CA ARG A 435 14.29 1.98 6.74
C ARG A 435 13.46 1.88 8.01
N VAL A 436 13.17 0.66 8.47
CA VAL A 436 12.41 0.42 9.71
C VAL A 436 13.15 0.99 10.93
N GLN A 437 14.45 0.73 11.04
CA GLN A 437 15.27 1.25 12.14
C GLN A 437 15.41 2.77 12.11
N TYR A 438 15.52 3.38 10.92
CA TYR A 438 15.50 4.84 10.77
C TYR A 438 14.20 5.43 11.34
N ASN A 439 13.05 4.83 11.01
CA ASN A 439 11.75 5.28 11.54
C ASN A 439 11.60 5.03 13.05
N LEU A 440 12.25 4.00 13.59
CA LEU A 440 12.35 3.75 15.03
C LEU A 440 13.36 4.67 15.74
N GLN A 441 14.03 5.56 15.00
CA GLN A 441 15.13 6.42 15.48
C GLN A 441 16.36 5.63 15.98
N ASP A 442 16.46 4.34 15.64
CA ASP A 442 17.68 3.55 15.79
C ASP A 442 18.62 3.85 14.60
N TYR A 443 19.16 5.07 14.59
CA TYR A 443 20.01 5.54 13.51
C TYR A 443 21.30 4.72 13.39
N LYS A 444 21.82 4.20 14.50
CA LYS A 444 23.03 3.34 14.49
C LYS A 444 22.77 2.05 13.73
N GLY A 445 21.65 1.38 14.01
CA GLY A 445 21.22 0.19 13.27
C GLY A 445 20.95 0.49 11.80
N ALA A 446 20.24 1.60 11.52
CA ALA A 446 19.93 2.03 10.15
C ALA A 446 21.20 2.25 9.30
N ILE A 447 22.18 2.98 9.84
CA ILE A 447 23.48 3.22 9.19
C ILE A 447 24.16 1.89 8.85
N ALA A 448 24.26 0.97 9.81
CA ALA A 448 24.93 -0.31 9.60
C ALA A 448 24.26 -1.13 8.47
N ASN A 449 22.93 -1.14 8.43
CA ASN A 449 22.17 -1.87 7.40
C ASN A 449 22.25 -1.18 6.03
N PHE A 450 22.16 0.16 5.95
CA PHE A 450 22.36 0.87 4.68
C PHE A 450 23.79 0.73 4.14
N GLU A 451 24.82 0.71 4.98
CA GLU A 451 26.20 0.44 4.55
C GLU A 451 26.37 -0.99 4.03
N LYS A 452 25.73 -1.98 4.66
CA LYS A 452 25.69 -3.35 4.16
C LYS A 452 24.96 -3.44 2.82
N TYR A 453 23.84 -2.75 2.66
CA TYR A 453 23.13 -2.63 1.39
C TYR A 453 24.05 -2.06 0.29
N LEU A 454 24.70 -0.92 0.55
CA LEU A 454 25.53 -0.25 -0.45
C LEU A 454 26.80 -1.03 -0.80
N LYS A 455 27.27 -1.95 0.06
CA LYS A 455 28.32 -2.92 -0.32
C LYS A 455 27.83 -3.90 -1.40
N LEU A 456 26.55 -4.27 -1.37
CA LEU A 456 25.93 -5.16 -2.36
C LEU A 456 25.44 -4.40 -3.60
N LYS A 457 24.97 -3.15 -3.43
CA LYS A 457 24.53 -2.25 -4.51
C LYS A 457 25.13 -0.85 -4.35
N PRO A 458 26.36 -0.61 -4.83
CA PRO A 458 27.10 0.65 -4.58
C PRO A 458 26.48 1.93 -5.16
N ASN A 459 25.67 1.81 -6.21
CA ASN A 459 25.19 2.95 -7.00
C ASN A 459 23.70 3.29 -6.74
N ASP A 460 23.17 2.90 -5.59
CA ASP A 460 21.80 3.27 -5.21
C ASP A 460 21.77 4.66 -4.54
N ALA A 461 21.35 5.66 -5.31
CA ALA A 461 21.29 7.05 -4.84
C ALA A 461 20.30 7.23 -3.68
N GLU A 462 19.18 6.49 -3.68
CA GLU A 462 18.15 6.59 -2.64
C GLU A 462 18.67 6.06 -1.31
N ILE A 463 19.33 4.90 -1.31
CA ILE A 463 19.93 4.36 -0.08
C ILE A 463 21.11 5.21 0.39
N LYS A 464 21.92 5.76 -0.52
CA LYS A 464 22.99 6.70 -0.15
C LYS A 464 22.45 7.95 0.53
N LYS A 465 21.33 8.50 0.04
CA LYS A 465 20.61 9.61 0.68
C LYS A 465 20.15 9.22 2.09
N LEU A 466 19.47 8.09 2.24
CA LEU A 466 18.97 7.60 3.54
C LEU A 466 20.08 7.32 4.55
N LEU A 467 21.22 6.77 4.10
CA LEU A 467 22.41 6.61 4.92
C LEU A 467 22.87 7.95 5.50
N ASN A 468 22.96 8.97 4.66
CA ASN A 468 23.44 10.28 5.05
C ASN A 468 22.43 11.05 5.92
N LEU A 469 21.13 10.88 5.69
CA LEU A 469 20.08 11.33 6.61
C LEU A 469 20.20 10.64 7.98
N ALA A 470 20.42 9.32 8.01
CA ALA A 470 20.61 8.57 9.26
C ALA A 470 21.85 9.05 10.04
N LYS A 471 22.97 9.31 9.34
CA LYS A 471 24.19 9.89 9.94
C LYS A 471 23.93 11.26 10.56
N ALA A 472 23.18 12.12 9.88
CA ALA A 472 22.85 13.45 10.39
C ALA A 472 21.94 13.40 11.64
N SER A 473 21.00 12.46 11.66
CA SER A 473 20.03 12.30 12.75
C SER A 473 20.56 11.56 13.98
N GLY A 474 21.67 10.81 13.86
CA GLY A 474 22.25 9.94 14.90
C GLY A 474 22.78 10.61 16.18
N GLY A 475 22.61 11.92 16.36
CA GLY A 475 22.80 12.63 17.63
C GLY A 475 24.24 12.77 18.17
N GLY A 476 25.20 11.98 17.68
CA GLY A 476 26.59 11.96 18.17
C GLY A 476 27.59 12.83 17.41
N GLY A 477 27.19 13.43 16.30
CA GLY A 477 28.06 14.28 15.47
C GLY A 477 27.97 15.76 15.83
N SER A 478 29.09 16.47 15.73
CA SER A 478 29.16 17.93 15.70
C SER A 478 28.22 18.51 14.65
N ALA A 479 27.75 19.75 14.83
CA ALA A 479 26.89 20.42 13.84
C ALA A 479 27.53 20.44 12.43
N THR A 480 28.85 20.54 12.36
CA THR A 480 29.64 20.45 11.13
C THR A 480 29.55 19.10 10.43
N GLU A 481 29.59 17.99 11.17
CA GLU A 481 29.44 16.64 10.59
C GLU A 481 28.02 16.40 10.09
N LYS A 482 27.01 16.88 10.82
CA LYS A 482 25.60 16.83 10.37
C LYS A 482 25.42 17.57 9.05
N ILE A 483 25.96 18.79 8.94
CA ILE A 483 25.91 19.60 7.72
C ILE A 483 26.61 18.90 6.55
N ALA A 484 27.77 18.29 6.79
CA ALA A 484 28.50 17.55 5.76
C ALA A 484 27.67 16.36 5.24
N ALA A 485 27.11 15.54 6.15
CA ALA A 485 26.26 14.41 5.78
C ALA A 485 25.01 14.87 5.00
N LEU A 486 24.33 15.93 5.45
CA LEU A 486 23.15 16.46 4.76
C LEU A 486 23.49 17.06 3.40
N THR A 487 24.69 17.63 3.25
CA THR A 487 25.18 18.11 1.95
C THR A 487 25.40 16.96 0.99
N GLU A 488 25.94 15.82 1.45
CA GLU A 488 26.01 14.63 0.61
C GLU A 488 24.63 14.05 0.28
N ALA A 489 23.66 14.10 1.21
CA ALA A 489 22.28 13.69 0.93
C ALA A 489 21.63 14.56 -0.16
N ILE A 490 21.83 15.88 -0.09
CA ILE A 490 21.39 16.84 -1.12
C ILE A 490 22.08 16.59 -2.46
N ASN A 491 23.38 16.27 -2.46
CA ASN A 491 24.09 15.94 -3.70
C ASN A 491 23.59 14.63 -4.33
N ALA A 492 23.08 13.69 -3.51
CA ALA A 492 22.48 12.44 -4.00
C ALA A 492 21.07 12.67 -4.57
N ASP A 493 20.25 13.51 -3.94
CA ASP A 493 18.94 13.94 -4.43
C ASP A 493 18.72 15.44 -4.21
N PRO A 494 19.03 16.29 -5.22
CA PRO A 494 18.87 17.73 -5.10
C PRO A 494 17.42 18.21 -5.00
N LYS A 495 16.44 17.32 -5.18
CA LYS A 495 15.00 17.62 -5.12
C LYS A 495 14.35 17.18 -3.81
N ASP A 496 15.10 16.66 -2.86
CA ASP A 496 14.56 16.26 -1.54
C ASP A 496 14.44 17.46 -0.59
N PRO A 497 13.22 17.96 -0.29
CA PRO A 497 13.04 19.07 0.64
C PRO A 497 13.41 18.72 2.09
N VAL A 498 13.40 17.44 2.48
CA VAL A 498 13.72 17.00 3.85
C VAL A 498 15.19 17.22 4.15
N ALA A 499 16.08 16.92 3.20
CA ALA A 499 17.52 17.11 3.36
C ALA A 499 17.88 18.60 3.54
N TYR A 500 17.29 19.50 2.75
CA TYR A 500 17.44 20.95 2.95
C TYR A 500 16.87 21.40 4.30
N THR A 501 15.69 20.92 4.67
CA THR A 501 15.07 21.28 5.96
C THR A 501 15.97 20.89 7.14
N ASN A 502 16.47 19.65 7.15
CA ASN A 502 17.34 19.18 8.23
C ASN A 502 18.67 19.96 8.27
N ARG A 503 19.20 20.39 7.12
CA ARG A 503 20.43 21.19 7.07
C ARG A 503 20.19 22.62 7.52
N GLY A 504 19.05 23.19 7.15
CA GLY A 504 18.58 24.48 7.64
C GLY A 504 18.42 24.49 9.16
N VAL A 505 17.89 23.40 9.75
CA VAL A 505 17.82 23.25 11.22
C VAL A 505 19.23 23.22 11.83
N ALA A 506 20.16 22.46 11.26
CA ALA A 506 21.54 22.43 11.75
C ALA A 506 22.23 23.82 11.67
N TYR A 507 22.01 24.59 10.61
CA TYR A 507 22.48 25.97 10.51
C TYR A 507 21.80 26.90 11.51
N PHE A 508 20.50 26.72 11.76
CA PHE A 508 19.74 27.48 12.75
C PHE A 508 20.27 27.23 14.17
N GLU A 509 20.58 25.98 14.53
CA GLU A 509 21.22 25.61 15.80
C GLU A 509 22.61 26.28 15.96
N MET A 510 23.35 26.43 14.85
CA MET A 510 24.61 27.17 14.81
C MET A 510 24.45 28.70 14.79
N GLN A 511 23.21 29.21 14.78
CA GLN A 511 22.86 30.62 14.59
C GLN A 511 23.37 31.24 13.28
N ASP A 512 23.67 30.42 12.27
CA ASP A 512 23.95 30.87 10.90
C ASP A 512 22.61 31.04 10.17
N PHE A 513 21.88 32.09 10.54
CA PHE A 513 20.50 32.29 10.09
C PHE A 513 20.39 32.52 8.59
N ASP A 514 21.41 33.10 7.94
CA ASP A 514 21.39 33.33 6.50
C ASP A 514 21.38 32.00 5.73
N LYS A 515 22.23 31.05 6.12
CA LYS A 515 22.22 29.71 5.50
C LYS A 515 20.97 28.91 5.85
N ALA A 516 20.48 29.04 7.09
CA ALA A 516 19.22 28.40 7.50
C ALA A 516 18.03 28.88 6.66
N ILE A 517 17.91 30.20 6.48
CA ILE A 517 16.87 30.83 5.64
C ILE A 517 16.98 30.33 4.20
N ALA A 518 18.19 30.29 3.63
CA ALA A 518 18.40 29.81 2.27
C ALA A 518 17.94 28.35 2.07
N ASP A 519 18.29 27.46 3.01
CA ASP A 519 17.89 26.05 2.96
C ASP A 519 16.39 25.85 3.19
N PHE A 520 15.79 26.56 4.14
CA PHE A 520 14.34 26.51 4.36
C PHE A 520 13.54 27.07 3.18
N GLN A 521 14.02 28.15 2.57
CA GLN A 521 13.43 28.68 1.33
C GLN A 521 13.53 27.65 0.21
N LYS A 522 14.68 26.97 0.06
CA LYS A 522 14.84 25.94 -0.96
C LYS A 522 13.88 24.75 -0.74
N ALA A 523 13.68 24.32 0.50
CA ALA A 523 12.69 23.29 0.83
C ALA A 523 11.26 23.72 0.48
N LEU A 524 10.91 24.98 0.76
CA LEU A 524 9.62 25.57 0.40
C LEU A 524 9.44 25.70 -1.12
N ASP A 525 10.49 26.07 -1.86
CA ASP A 525 10.45 26.15 -3.33
C ASP A 525 10.23 24.77 -3.97
N LEU A 526 10.84 23.72 -3.40
CA LEU A 526 10.68 22.34 -3.85
C LEU A 526 9.28 21.79 -3.57
N LYS A 527 8.67 22.16 -2.43
CA LYS A 527 7.32 21.75 -2.06
C LYS A 527 6.50 22.94 -1.55
N PRO A 528 5.92 23.73 -2.48
CA PRO A 528 5.21 24.95 -2.12
C PRO A 528 4.01 24.68 -1.21
N GLY A 529 3.85 25.52 -0.20
CA GLY A 529 2.65 25.53 0.64
C GLY A 529 2.66 24.57 1.83
N GLU A 530 3.76 23.83 2.06
CA GLU A 530 3.94 23.05 3.28
C GLU A 530 4.13 23.93 4.51
N LEU A 531 3.25 23.76 5.51
CA LEU A 531 3.22 24.62 6.69
C LEU A 531 4.51 24.51 7.51
N GLN A 532 5.10 23.31 7.59
CA GLN A 532 6.34 23.06 8.31
C GLN A 532 7.53 23.85 7.74
N TYR A 533 7.62 23.97 6.41
CA TYR A 533 8.72 24.71 5.78
C TYR A 533 8.54 26.22 5.95
N ILE A 534 7.29 26.69 5.85
CA ILE A 534 6.95 28.09 6.15
C ILE A 534 7.27 28.42 7.61
N SER A 535 6.92 27.55 8.57
CA SER A 535 7.20 27.80 9.98
C SER A 535 8.69 27.87 10.29
N ASN A 536 9.49 26.95 9.73
CA ASN A 536 10.94 26.95 9.93
C ASN A 536 11.60 28.20 9.33
N LEU A 537 11.20 28.58 8.11
CA LEU A 537 11.65 29.80 7.46
C LEU A 537 11.27 31.05 8.24
N ALA A 538 10.03 31.10 8.76
CA ALA A 538 9.52 32.20 9.58
C ALA A 538 10.36 32.34 10.86
N SER A 539 10.54 31.25 11.62
CA SER A 539 11.34 31.24 12.84
C SER A 539 12.78 31.68 12.58
N ALA A 540 13.44 31.17 11.53
CA ALA A 540 14.79 31.60 11.16
C ALA A 540 14.87 33.10 10.82
N SER A 541 13.88 33.61 10.08
CA SER A 541 13.83 35.02 9.69
C SER A 541 13.57 35.95 10.88
N TYR A 542 12.69 35.56 11.80
CA TYR A 542 12.46 36.32 13.02
C TYR A 542 13.66 36.27 13.97
N SER A 543 14.31 35.12 14.14
CA SER A 543 15.54 35.02 14.94
C SER A 543 16.66 35.89 14.37
N LYS A 544 16.81 35.96 13.03
CA LYS A 544 17.71 36.92 12.38
C LYS A 544 17.31 38.36 12.72
N ALA A 545 16.05 38.74 12.48
CA ALA A 545 15.56 40.09 12.71
C ALA A 545 15.69 40.54 14.18
N SER A 546 15.44 39.64 15.13
CA SER A 546 15.60 39.89 16.56
C SER A 546 17.08 40.10 16.95
N LYS A 547 18.00 39.38 16.30
CA LYS A 547 19.45 39.52 16.52
C LYS A 547 20.03 40.78 15.90
N THR A 548 19.64 41.11 14.67
CA THR A 548 20.16 42.29 13.94
C THR A 548 19.44 43.58 14.34
N LYS A 549 18.18 43.49 14.78
CA LYS A 549 17.25 44.61 15.01
C LYS A 549 17.08 45.52 13.79
N ALA A 550 17.40 45.02 12.59
CA ALA A 550 17.32 45.80 11.37
C ALA A 550 15.88 45.85 10.85
N GLU A 551 15.41 47.03 10.45
CA GLU A 551 14.07 47.22 9.91
C GLU A 551 13.81 46.36 8.67
N ALA A 552 14.82 46.21 7.80
CA ALA A 552 14.73 45.37 6.60
C ALA A 552 14.48 43.89 6.94
N ASP A 553 15.13 43.36 7.98
CA ASP A 553 14.95 41.98 8.41
C ASP A 553 13.57 41.76 9.04
N TYR A 554 13.07 42.72 9.83
CA TYR A 554 11.70 42.66 10.35
C TYR A 554 10.65 42.72 9.24
N LYS A 555 10.87 43.53 8.19
CA LYS A 555 10.00 43.57 7.00
C LYS A 555 10.00 42.21 6.28
N ALA A 556 11.17 41.59 6.10
CA ALA A 556 11.27 40.26 5.51
C ALA A 556 10.56 39.19 6.35
N ALA A 557 10.77 39.17 7.67
CA ALA A 557 10.08 38.26 8.57
C ALA A 557 8.56 38.46 8.56
N SER A 558 8.08 39.72 8.55
CA SER A 558 6.65 40.06 8.48
C SER A 558 5.98 39.45 7.25
N ALA A 559 6.63 39.51 6.08
CA ALA A 559 6.09 38.92 4.85
C ALA A 559 5.91 37.40 4.96
N ILE A 560 6.88 36.70 5.57
CA ILE A 560 6.83 35.24 5.74
C ILE A 560 5.78 34.85 6.79
N TYR A 561 5.74 35.54 7.93
CA TYR A 561 4.71 35.30 8.95
C TYR A 561 3.29 35.59 8.45
N THR A 562 3.11 36.55 7.54
CA THR A 562 1.82 36.80 6.88
C THR A 562 1.39 35.60 6.04
N GLN A 563 2.32 34.98 5.30
CA GLN A 563 2.04 33.73 4.57
C GLN A 563 1.69 32.57 5.51
N TRP A 564 2.39 32.46 6.64
CA TRP A 564 2.06 31.46 7.66
C TRP A 564 0.65 31.68 8.25
N LEU A 565 0.34 32.91 8.64
CA LEU A 565 -0.94 33.28 9.24
C LEU A 565 -2.11 33.03 8.27
N ALA A 566 -1.92 33.23 6.96
CA ALA A 566 -2.94 32.91 5.96
C ALA A 566 -3.34 31.42 5.96
N LYS A 567 -2.42 30.51 6.32
CA LYS A 567 -2.68 29.07 6.45
C LYS A 567 -3.13 28.65 7.84
N ALA A 568 -2.72 29.39 8.88
CA ALA A 568 -3.10 29.12 10.26
C ALA A 568 -3.58 30.40 10.97
N PRO A 569 -4.78 30.94 10.64
CA PRO A 569 -5.21 32.28 11.05
C PRO A 569 -5.37 32.49 12.55
N SER A 570 -5.52 31.40 13.31
CA SER A 570 -5.73 31.41 14.75
C SER A 570 -4.51 30.92 15.54
N ASN A 571 -3.35 30.73 14.88
CA ASN A 571 -2.16 30.27 15.58
C ASN A 571 -1.64 31.36 16.54
N ALA A 572 -1.63 31.03 17.83
CA ALA A 572 -1.28 31.95 18.91
C ALA A 572 0.15 32.50 18.77
N ASP A 573 1.13 31.63 18.56
CA ASP A 573 2.54 32.02 18.48
C ASP A 573 2.82 32.93 17.28
N VAL A 574 2.15 32.66 16.16
CA VAL A 574 2.24 33.49 14.95
C VAL A 574 1.63 34.87 15.18
N LEU A 575 0.44 34.95 15.80
CA LEU A 575 -0.21 36.22 16.13
C LEU A 575 0.60 37.05 17.11
N LEU A 576 1.18 36.41 18.12
CA LEU A 576 2.07 37.05 19.10
C LEU A 576 3.30 37.64 18.41
N THR A 577 4.01 36.81 17.62
CA THR A 577 5.23 37.22 16.92
C THR A 577 4.94 38.30 15.88
N MET A 578 3.80 38.24 15.17
CA MET A 578 3.38 39.30 14.25
C MET A 578 3.09 40.62 14.96
N GLY A 579 2.51 40.57 16.16
CA GLY A 579 2.36 41.73 17.03
C GLY A 579 3.72 42.34 17.38
N ASP A 580 4.68 41.51 17.77
CA ASP A 580 6.04 41.94 18.13
C ASP A 580 6.83 42.49 16.93
N ILE A 581 6.72 41.87 15.76
CA ILE A 581 7.32 42.38 14.51
C ILE A 581 6.73 43.75 14.17
N SER A 582 5.40 43.88 14.21
CA SER A 582 4.71 45.14 13.91
C SER A 582 5.05 46.24 14.92
N LEU A 583 5.20 45.89 16.21
CA LEU A 583 5.67 46.80 17.25
C LEU A 583 7.07 47.35 16.94
N ASN A 584 8.01 46.47 16.56
CA ASN A 584 9.37 46.89 16.20
C ASN A 584 9.42 47.74 14.92
N LEU A 585 8.51 47.48 13.97
CA LEU A 585 8.32 48.29 12.77
C LEU A 585 7.53 49.59 13.00
N LYS A 586 7.10 49.86 14.24
CA LYS A 586 6.25 51.01 14.60
C LYS A 586 4.92 51.06 13.85
N GLN A 587 4.41 49.90 13.44
CA GLN A 587 3.13 49.74 12.77
C GLN A 587 2.03 49.51 13.81
N TRP A 588 1.65 50.58 14.52
CA TRP A 588 0.82 50.49 15.72
C TRP A 588 -0.52 49.79 15.51
N ASP A 589 -1.24 50.10 14.44
CA ASP A 589 -2.54 49.47 14.16
C ASP A 589 -2.42 47.97 13.84
N ALA A 590 -1.36 47.57 13.12
CA ALA A 590 -1.10 46.17 12.82
C ALA A 590 -0.71 45.38 14.07
N ALA A 591 0.10 45.99 14.95
CA ALA A 591 0.47 45.42 16.24
C ALA A 591 -0.77 45.23 17.13
N ILE A 592 -1.60 46.26 17.28
CA ILE A 592 -2.84 46.21 18.04
C ILE A 592 -3.79 45.14 17.49
N SER A 593 -3.95 45.06 16.17
CA SER A 593 -4.81 44.04 15.55
C SER A 593 -4.32 42.62 15.87
N SER A 594 -3.02 42.38 15.76
CA SER A 594 -2.43 41.05 16.01
C SER A 594 -2.56 40.65 17.49
N TYR A 595 -2.21 41.55 18.41
CA TYR A 595 -2.38 41.33 19.85
C TYR A 595 -3.85 41.15 20.26
N THR A 596 -4.77 41.88 19.62
CA THR A 596 -6.21 41.73 19.87
C THR A 596 -6.72 40.35 19.48
N LYS A 597 -6.33 39.88 18.29
CA LYS A 597 -6.65 38.52 17.83
C LYS A 597 -6.06 37.48 18.77
N TYR A 598 -4.80 37.64 19.18
CA TYR A 598 -4.14 36.76 20.14
C TYR A 598 -4.92 36.60 21.44
N LEU A 599 -5.30 37.73 22.07
CA LEU A 599 -6.03 37.74 23.34
C LEU A 599 -7.42 37.14 23.21
N ALA A 600 -8.08 37.30 22.06
CA ALA A 600 -9.38 36.71 21.80
C ALA A 600 -9.32 35.19 21.65
N THR A 601 -8.27 34.65 21.03
CA THR A 601 -8.10 33.20 20.82
C THR A 601 -7.42 32.49 21.99
N ASN A 602 -6.71 33.21 22.87
CA ASN A 602 -5.95 32.63 23.99
C ASN A 602 -6.28 33.29 25.35
N PRO A 603 -7.55 33.22 25.82
CA PRO A 603 -8.00 33.91 27.02
C PRO A 603 -7.45 33.33 28.33
N THR A 604 -6.76 32.18 28.31
CA THR A 604 -6.21 31.52 29.52
C THR A 604 -4.69 31.55 29.62
N ASP A 605 -3.98 32.09 28.62
CA ASP A 605 -2.51 32.17 28.64
C ASP A 605 -2.02 33.31 29.55
N ALA A 606 -2.09 33.08 30.86
CA ALA A 606 -1.68 34.05 31.87
C ALA A 606 -0.21 34.47 31.73
N LYS A 607 0.65 33.61 31.15
CA LYS A 607 2.10 33.87 31.01
C LYS A 607 2.37 35.01 30.05
N ASN A 608 1.75 34.97 28.86
CA ASN A 608 1.99 35.99 27.82
C ASN A 608 0.98 37.14 27.86
N GLN A 609 -0.19 36.96 28.48
CA GLN A 609 -1.23 38.00 28.54
C GLN A 609 -0.75 39.33 29.10
N GLN A 610 0.06 39.30 30.17
CA GLN A 610 0.59 40.53 30.75
C GLN A 610 1.47 41.30 29.74
N ALA A 611 2.36 40.60 29.04
CA ALA A 611 3.23 41.21 28.02
C ALA A 611 2.42 41.75 26.84
N VAL A 612 1.45 40.97 26.35
CA VAL A 612 0.60 41.34 25.20
C VAL A 612 -0.27 42.56 25.52
N LEU A 613 -0.94 42.58 26.68
CA LEU A 613 -1.74 43.74 27.11
C LEU A 613 -0.86 44.97 27.31
N THR A 614 0.35 44.81 27.85
CA THR A 614 1.30 45.92 28.02
C THR A 614 1.72 46.50 26.66
N ASN A 615 2.11 45.64 25.72
CA ASN A 615 2.54 46.06 24.38
C ASN A 615 1.38 46.66 23.57
N ARG A 616 0.17 46.11 23.69
CA ARG A 616 -1.03 46.65 23.03
C ARG A 616 -1.43 48.01 23.59
N ALA A 617 -1.41 48.18 24.92
CA ALA A 617 -1.66 49.47 25.57
C ALA A 617 -0.61 50.52 25.15
N TYR A 618 0.66 50.12 25.09
CA TYR A 618 1.72 50.98 24.59
C TYR A 618 1.46 51.41 23.14
N CYS A 619 1.17 50.47 22.23
CA CYS A 619 0.84 50.78 20.84
C CYS A 619 -0.35 51.74 20.74
N ALA A 620 -1.39 51.54 21.54
CA ALA A 620 -2.58 52.39 21.56
C ALA A 620 -2.26 53.84 21.94
N LEU A 621 -1.34 54.04 22.90
CA LEU A 621 -0.86 55.37 23.30
C LEU A 621 0.04 56.05 22.24
N GLN A 622 0.80 55.27 21.45
CA GLN A 622 1.67 55.81 20.40
C GLN A 622 0.94 56.22 19.12
N LYS A 623 -0.36 55.92 19.00
CA LYS A 623 -1.17 56.35 17.85
C LYS A 623 -1.32 57.87 17.80
N THR A 624 -1.63 58.40 16.63
CA THR A 624 -1.93 59.83 16.43
C THR A 624 -3.29 59.97 15.72
N PRO A 625 -4.37 60.39 16.41
CA PRO A 625 -4.44 60.64 17.86
C PRO A 625 -4.35 59.34 18.70
N PRO A 626 -3.93 59.40 19.98
CA PRO A 626 -3.86 58.24 20.87
C PRO A 626 -5.23 57.57 21.11
N ASP A 627 -5.26 56.23 21.17
CA ASP A 627 -6.44 55.46 21.57
C ASP A 627 -6.44 55.23 23.10
N LEU A 628 -6.82 56.28 23.81
CA LEU A 628 -6.86 56.29 25.28
C LEU A 628 -7.84 55.24 25.83
N THR A 629 -8.97 55.02 25.16
CA THR A 629 -10.00 54.08 25.60
C THR A 629 -9.47 52.64 25.64
N SER A 630 -8.82 52.20 24.57
CA SER A 630 -8.23 50.85 24.52
C SER A 630 -7.07 50.71 25.51
N ALA A 631 -6.20 51.71 25.64
CA ALA A 631 -5.10 51.70 26.60
C ALA A 631 -5.61 51.59 28.05
N ILE A 632 -6.63 52.37 28.42
CA ILE A 632 -7.26 52.31 29.74
C ILE A 632 -7.87 50.93 30.02
N ALA A 633 -8.56 50.35 29.04
CA ALA A 633 -9.15 49.01 29.17
C ALA A 633 -8.08 47.94 29.43
N ASP A 634 -6.94 48.03 28.73
CA ASP A 634 -5.82 47.10 28.90
C ASP A 634 -5.11 47.25 30.24
N TYR A 635 -4.82 48.48 30.68
CA TYR A 635 -4.27 48.70 32.01
C TYR A 635 -5.24 48.27 33.11
N THR A 636 -6.55 48.38 32.90
CA THR A 636 -7.55 47.87 33.84
C THR A 636 -7.47 46.35 33.98
N LYS A 637 -7.32 45.63 32.87
CA LYS A 637 -7.09 44.18 32.91
C LYS A 637 -5.77 43.83 33.60
N LEU A 638 -4.68 44.54 33.27
CA LEU A 638 -3.37 44.35 33.89
C LEU A 638 -3.40 44.55 35.41
N ILE A 639 -4.11 45.58 35.89
CA ILE A 639 -4.35 45.83 37.31
C ILE A 639 -5.16 44.69 37.93
N GLY A 640 -6.19 44.19 37.25
CA GLY A 640 -6.96 43.03 37.72
C GLY A 640 -6.09 41.77 37.88
N MET A 641 -5.12 41.58 36.98
CA MET A 641 -4.17 40.46 37.02
C MET A 641 -3.10 40.61 38.11
N ASN A 642 -2.56 41.82 38.30
CA ASN A 642 -1.59 42.13 39.34
C ASN A 642 -1.95 43.45 40.05
N PRO A 643 -2.82 43.40 41.07
CA PRO A 643 -3.28 44.59 41.79
C PRO A 643 -2.21 45.26 42.64
N SER A 644 -1.06 44.61 42.83
CA SER A 644 0.06 45.14 43.62
C SER A 644 1.09 45.90 42.79
N GLU A 645 1.02 45.81 41.45
CA GLU A 645 1.98 46.45 40.55
C GLU A 645 1.66 47.95 40.41
N PRO A 646 2.47 48.86 41.00
CA PRO A 646 2.14 50.28 40.99
C PRO A 646 2.18 50.86 39.58
N LYS A 647 3.06 50.36 38.71
CA LYS A 647 3.29 50.90 37.35
C LYS A 647 2.01 50.99 36.51
N PHE A 648 1.10 50.02 36.63
CA PHE A 648 -0.13 50.02 35.82
C PHE A 648 -1.13 51.10 36.26
N TYR A 649 -1.13 51.46 37.55
CA TYR A 649 -1.93 52.57 38.06
C TYR A 649 -1.39 53.92 37.56
N ASP A 650 -0.07 54.13 37.55
CA ASP A 650 0.53 55.34 36.96
C ASP A 650 0.17 55.48 35.47
N LEU A 651 0.36 54.42 34.68
CA LEU A 651 0.08 54.44 33.25
C LEU A 651 -1.40 54.66 32.92
N ARG A 652 -2.32 54.05 33.69
CA ARG A 652 -3.76 54.28 33.53
C ARG A 652 -4.19 55.66 34.00
N GLY A 653 -3.60 56.16 35.10
CA GLY A 653 -3.83 57.49 35.63
C GLY A 653 -3.48 58.59 34.61
N ARG A 654 -2.33 58.46 33.96
CA ARG A 654 -1.91 59.35 32.85
C ARG A 654 -2.90 59.29 31.67
N ALA A 655 -3.32 58.10 31.26
CA ALA A 655 -4.29 57.95 30.19
C ALA A 655 -5.66 58.58 30.53
N TYR A 656 -6.13 58.47 31.78
CA TYR A 656 -7.33 59.16 32.26
C TYR A 656 -7.16 60.69 32.32
N GLN A 657 -5.97 61.16 32.69
CA GLN A 657 -5.65 62.58 32.69
C GLN A 657 -5.71 63.16 31.27
N ASP A 658 -5.12 62.47 30.29
CA ASP A 658 -5.20 62.84 28.87
C ASP A 658 -6.64 62.79 28.34
N GLN A 659 -7.46 61.88 28.88
CA GLN A 659 -8.91 61.79 28.60
C GLN A 659 -9.74 62.87 29.34
N GLN A 660 -9.11 63.75 30.14
CA GLN A 660 -9.77 64.73 31.00
C GLN A 660 -10.69 64.13 32.08
N ASN A 661 -10.54 62.84 32.39
CA ASN A 661 -11.24 62.17 33.49
C ASN A 661 -10.45 62.31 34.80
N LEU A 662 -10.47 63.53 35.34
CA LEU A 662 -9.63 63.92 36.47
C LEU A 662 -9.92 63.13 37.76
N ALA A 663 -11.15 62.68 37.97
CA ALA A 663 -11.51 61.92 39.16
C ALA A 663 -10.90 60.51 39.14
N ALA A 664 -10.97 59.82 37.99
CA ALA A 664 -10.39 58.48 37.84
C ALA A 664 -8.85 58.52 37.86
N ALA A 665 -8.24 59.53 37.23
CA ALA A 665 -6.80 59.74 37.30
C ALA A 665 -6.31 59.94 38.75
N ALA A 666 -7.08 60.64 39.59
CA ALA A 666 -6.68 60.92 40.98
C ALA A 666 -6.71 59.65 41.81
N ALA A 667 -7.75 58.83 41.66
CA ALA A 667 -7.85 57.55 42.32
C ALA A 667 -6.68 56.61 41.95
N ASP A 668 -6.27 56.60 40.68
CA ASP A 668 -5.15 55.79 40.21
C ASP A 668 -3.80 56.29 40.72
N PHE A 669 -3.54 57.60 40.72
CA PHE A 669 -2.29 58.14 41.27
C PHE A 669 -2.19 57.97 42.80
N GLU A 670 -3.30 58.06 43.52
CA GLU A 670 -3.34 57.72 44.94
C GLU A 670 -3.00 56.26 45.19
N LYS A 671 -3.57 55.36 44.37
CA LYS A 671 -3.28 53.93 44.48
C LYS A 671 -1.83 53.61 44.13
N PHE A 672 -1.28 54.26 43.10
CA PHE A 672 0.14 54.21 42.76
C PHE A 672 1.03 54.66 43.94
N ALA A 673 0.71 55.78 44.60
CA ALA A 673 1.44 56.27 45.76
C ALA A 673 1.36 55.34 46.98
N GLN A 674 0.19 54.71 47.21
CA GLN A 674 0.02 53.72 48.28
C GLN A 674 0.92 52.50 48.07
N LEU A 675 0.96 51.97 46.83
CA LEU A 675 1.67 50.73 46.51
C LEU A 675 3.18 50.93 46.33
N SER A 676 3.63 52.09 45.86
CA SER A 676 5.07 52.41 45.65
C SER A 676 5.80 52.76 46.97
N GLY A 677 5.10 52.71 48.10
CA GLY A 677 5.52 53.37 49.33
C GLY A 677 5.18 54.86 49.26
N SER A 678 4.64 55.40 50.35
CA SER A 678 3.94 56.70 50.48
C SER A 678 4.74 57.99 50.16
N LYS A 679 5.85 57.89 49.42
CA LYS A 679 6.81 58.97 49.19
C LYS A 679 7.33 59.06 47.74
N ASP A 680 6.69 58.43 46.75
CA ASP A 680 7.06 58.69 45.36
C ASP A 680 6.77 60.17 45.00
N PRO A 681 7.80 60.98 44.67
CA PRO A 681 7.60 62.41 44.46
C PRO A 681 6.68 62.71 43.25
N ASP A 682 6.76 61.92 42.19
CA ASP A 682 5.98 62.18 40.98
C ASP A 682 4.50 61.83 41.21
N ALA A 683 4.23 60.75 41.96
CA ALA A 683 2.87 60.40 42.40
C ALA A 683 2.23 61.50 43.25
N LEU A 684 2.97 62.02 44.23
CA LEU A 684 2.48 63.06 45.15
C LEU A 684 2.20 64.36 44.40
N LYS A 685 3.10 64.77 43.50
CA LYS A 685 2.93 65.98 42.69
C LYS A 685 1.76 65.86 41.71
N ASN A 686 1.66 64.75 40.99
CA ASN A 686 0.58 64.53 40.02
C ASN A 686 -0.79 64.46 40.70
N THR A 687 -0.89 63.76 41.83
CA THR A 687 -2.11 63.69 42.64
C THR A 687 -2.51 65.07 43.15
N ALA A 688 -1.53 65.88 43.61
CA ALA A 688 -1.80 67.22 44.11
C ALA A 688 -2.33 68.18 43.03
N ILE A 689 -1.69 68.19 41.85
CA ILE A 689 -2.14 68.96 40.68
C ILE A 689 -3.57 68.58 40.32
N LEU A 690 -3.88 67.29 40.36
CA LEU A 690 -5.16 66.78 39.93
C LEU A 690 -6.29 67.10 40.89
N TYR A 691 -6.04 66.98 42.19
CA TYR A 691 -6.97 67.46 43.22
C TYR A 691 -7.22 68.95 43.09
N PHE A 692 -6.17 69.74 42.87
CA PHE A 692 -6.32 71.18 42.64
C PHE A 692 -7.22 71.46 41.43
N ASN A 693 -6.98 70.83 40.29
CA ASN A 693 -7.77 71.01 39.08
C ASN A 693 -9.23 70.55 39.25
N THR A 694 -9.45 69.45 39.99
CA THR A 694 -10.79 68.96 40.32
C THR A 694 -11.53 69.95 41.21
N GLY A 695 -10.85 70.51 42.22
CA GLY A 695 -11.36 71.57 43.08
C GLY A 695 -11.73 72.81 42.29
N GLU A 696 -10.86 73.28 41.38
CA GLU A 696 -11.14 74.42 40.50
C GLU A 696 -12.36 74.17 39.59
N LYS A 697 -12.49 72.97 39.01
CA LYS A 697 -13.66 72.61 38.20
C LYS A 697 -14.94 72.65 39.02
N LYS A 698 -14.95 72.09 40.24
CA LYS A 698 -16.12 72.11 41.13
C LYS A 698 -16.46 73.52 41.60
N ARG A 699 -15.45 74.31 41.92
CA ARG A 699 -15.56 75.73 42.32
C ARG A 699 -16.21 76.57 41.22
N LYS A 700 -15.79 76.38 39.95
CA LYS A 700 -16.33 77.12 38.80
C LYS A 700 -17.73 76.66 38.39
N ALA A 701 -18.07 75.38 38.57
CA ALA A 701 -19.35 74.83 38.16
C ALA A 701 -20.50 75.05 39.16
N ASN A 702 -20.19 75.35 40.43
CA ASN A 702 -21.19 75.46 41.49
C ASN A 702 -20.97 76.72 42.35
N ASP A 703 -20.36 76.54 43.53
CA ASP A 703 -20.15 77.52 44.59
C ASP A 703 -18.69 77.40 45.08
N PRO A 704 -18.03 78.51 45.47
CA PRO A 704 -16.69 78.53 46.05
C PRO A 704 -16.37 77.43 47.07
N SER A 705 -17.33 77.08 47.91
CA SER A 705 -17.21 76.09 49.00
C SER A 705 -17.14 74.63 48.52
N LYS A 706 -17.65 74.32 47.32
CA LYS A 706 -17.73 72.93 46.82
C LYS A 706 -16.41 72.34 46.31
N GLY A 707 -15.38 73.15 46.12
CA GLY A 707 -14.02 72.70 45.79
C GLY A 707 -13.10 72.53 47.02
N LEU A 708 -13.57 72.93 48.21
CA LEU A 708 -12.78 72.97 49.44
C LEU A 708 -12.16 71.61 49.82
N PRO A 709 -12.92 70.49 49.78
CA PRO A 709 -12.35 69.18 50.13
C PRO A 709 -11.20 68.77 49.20
N GLU A 710 -11.30 69.10 47.91
CA GLU A 710 -10.25 68.81 46.94
C GLU A 710 -9.02 69.70 47.12
N PHE A 711 -9.20 70.98 47.44
CA PHE A 711 -8.08 71.85 47.75
C PHE A 711 -7.32 71.37 48.99
N GLU A 712 -8.00 70.91 50.04
CA GLU A 712 -7.34 70.35 51.23
C GLU A 712 -6.52 69.11 50.91
N LYS A 713 -7.03 68.22 50.05
CA LYS A 713 -6.27 67.07 49.56
C LYS A 713 -5.07 67.47 48.70
N ALA A 714 -5.22 68.49 47.85
CA ALA A 714 -4.11 69.04 47.07
C ALA A 714 -3.01 69.61 48.00
N ILE A 715 -3.39 70.37 49.03
CA ILE A 715 -2.48 70.95 50.03
C ILE A 715 -1.71 69.84 50.75
N SER A 716 -2.40 68.79 51.19
CA SER A 716 -1.78 67.65 51.87
C SER A 716 -0.74 66.95 50.99
N ASN A 717 -1.09 66.65 49.74
CA ASN A 717 -0.19 65.97 48.79
C ASN A 717 1.00 66.85 48.38
N TYR A 718 0.79 68.14 48.11
CA TYR A 718 1.91 69.06 47.86
C TYR A 718 2.80 69.19 49.08
N THR A 719 2.25 69.17 50.30
CA THR A 719 3.06 69.23 51.53
C THR A 719 3.95 68.00 51.67
N ALA A 720 3.40 66.81 51.43
CA ALA A 720 4.19 65.58 51.41
C ALA A 720 5.26 65.60 50.30
N TYR A 721 4.92 66.11 49.10
CA TYR A 721 5.88 66.27 48.01
C TYR A 721 7.02 67.24 48.35
N LEU A 722 6.68 68.42 48.88
CA LEU A 722 7.64 69.47 49.23
C LEU A 722 8.52 69.06 50.41
N ALA A 723 8.09 68.13 51.27
CA ALA A 723 8.98 67.52 52.26
C ALA A 723 10.15 66.73 51.62
N LEU A 724 9.98 66.28 50.37
CA LEU A 724 11.00 65.56 49.59
C LEU A 724 11.73 66.49 48.61
N LYS A 725 11.04 67.50 48.07
CA LYS A 725 11.51 68.43 47.05
C LYS A 725 11.19 69.88 47.44
N ALA A 726 11.81 70.35 48.52
CA ALA A 726 11.46 71.61 49.21
C ALA A 726 11.54 72.87 48.36
N THR A 727 12.31 72.87 47.27
CA THR A 727 12.56 74.05 46.42
C THR A 727 11.86 73.98 45.06
N ASP A 728 10.93 73.05 44.84
CA ASP A 728 10.18 73.01 43.59
C ASP A 728 9.19 74.19 43.54
N ALA A 729 9.55 75.19 42.73
CA ALA A 729 8.79 76.43 42.60
C ALA A 729 7.33 76.20 42.15
N GLN A 730 7.09 75.23 41.26
CA GLN A 730 5.76 74.93 40.74
C GLN A 730 4.89 74.23 41.78
N ALA A 731 5.47 73.35 42.60
CA ALA A 731 4.72 72.71 43.69
C ALA A 731 4.45 73.68 44.85
N LEU A 732 5.40 74.58 45.18
CA LEU A 732 5.18 75.66 46.14
C LEU A 732 4.05 76.59 45.67
N TYR A 733 4.09 76.99 44.39
CA TYR A 733 3.01 77.75 43.76
C TYR A 733 1.67 77.00 43.81
N GLY A 734 1.65 75.73 43.42
CA GLY A 734 0.44 74.90 43.43
C GLY A 734 -0.17 74.73 44.82
N ARG A 735 0.67 74.55 45.86
CA ARG A 735 0.21 74.50 47.25
C ARG A 735 -0.32 75.85 47.72
N GLY A 736 0.44 76.92 47.49
CA GLY A 736 0.04 78.29 47.84
C GLY A 736 -1.30 78.65 47.21
N LEU A 737 -1.50 78.28 45.95
CA LEU A 737 -2.75 78.52 45.23
C LEU A 737 -3.93 77.74 45.80
N ALA A 738 -3.74 76.47 46.17
CA ALA A 738 -4.77 75.69 46.85
C ALA A 738 -5.14 76.29 48.22
N ILE A 739 -4.15 76.73 49.01
CA ILE A 739 -4.37 77.42 50.29
C ILE A 739 -5.10 78.74 50.08
N TYR A 740 -4.70 79.52 49.07
CA TYR A 740 -5.36 80.78 48.73
C TYR A 740 -6.84 80.58 48.38
N ARG A 741 -7.16 79.54 47.59
CA ARG A 741 -8.55 79.17 47.28
C ARG A 741 -9.33 78.77 48.53
N LYS A 742 -8.72 77.99 49.43
CA LYS A 742 -9.29 77.65 50.74
C LYS A 742 -9.60 78.90 51.57
N ALA A 743 -8.68 79.87 51.60
CA ALA A 743 -8.87 81.12 52.33
C ALA A 743 -10.05 81.94 51.76
N LYS A 744 -10.15 82.05 50.42
CA LYS A 744 -11.24 82.80 49.76
C LYS A 744 -12.62 82.17 49.95
N ALA A 745 -12.69 80.86 50.19
CA ALA A 745 -13.95 80.16 50.47
C ALA A 745 -14.39 80.27 51.94
N SER A 746 -13.53 80.73 52.85
CA SER A 746 -13.86 80.89 54.27
C SER A 746 -14.64 82.19 54.54
N THR A 747 -15.75 82.07 55.27
CA THR A 747 -16.50 83.21 55.82
C THR A 747 -16.02 83.64 57.20
N ASP A 748 -15.22 82.81 57.89
CA ASP A 748 -14.56 83.17 59.14
C ASP A 748 -13.27 83.95 58.85
N VAL A 749 -13.21 85.19 59.33
CA VAL A 749 -12.10 86.12 59.12
C VAL A 749 -10.80 85.60 59.76
N LYS A 750 -10.86 84.98 60.94
CA LYS A 750 -9.66 84.45 61.62
C LYS A 750 -9.07 83.29 60.83
N VAL A 751 -9.91 82.39 60.34
CA VAL A 751 -9.48 81.26 59.50
C VAL A 751 -8.93 81.76 58.16
N LYS A 752 -9.59 82.76 57.55
CA LYS A 752 -9.15 83.36 56.29
C LYS A 752 -7.76 84.00 56.41
N LEU A 753 -7.52 84.81 57.45
CA LEU A 753 -6.20 85.42 57.69
C LEU A 753 -5.13 84.36 57.94
N ALA A 754 -5.43 83.32 58.73
CA ALA A 754 -4.48 82.24 59.00
C ALA A 754 -4.06 81.48 57.73
N GLU A 755 -5.00 81.19 56.82
CA GLU A 755 -4.68 80.52 55.55
C GLU A 755 -4.00 81.46 54.55
N LEU A 756 -4.40 82.74 54.45
CA LEU A 756 -3.70 83.72 53.61
C LEU A 756 -2.23 83.87 54.02
N LYS A 757 -1.93 83.89 55.32
CA LYS A 757 -0.54 83.93 55.81
C LYS A 757 0.29 82.76 55.31
N LYS A 758 -0.28 81.54 55.28
CA LYS A 758 0.41 80.35 54.75
C LYS A 758 0.58 80.42 53.23
N ALA A 759 -0.45 80.88 52.50
CA ALA A 759 -0.36 81.05 51.05
C ALA A 759 0.73 82.06 50.65
N ILE A 760 0.83 83.18 51.37
CA ILE A 760 1.87 84.20 51.17
C ILE A 760 3.26 83.60 51.35
N ALA A 761 3.49 82.84 52.42
CA ALA A 761 4.77 82.18 52.66
C ALA A 761 5.15 81.21 51.53
N ASP A 762 4.18 80.46 50.99
CA ASP A 762 4.40 79.55 49.87
C ASP A 762 4.71 80.29 48.57
N PHE A 763 4.03 81.40 48.27
CA PHE A 763 4.33 82.21 47.08
C PHE A 763 5.65 82.98 47.19
N GLU A 764 6.01 83.50 48.37
CA GLU A 764 7.33 84.07 48.64
C GLU A 764 8.43 83.02 48.40
N ALA A 765 8.22 81.78 48.88
CA ALA A 765 9.15 80.68 48.63
C ALA A 765 9.20 80.28 47.15
N ALA A 766 8.06 80.24 46.45
CA ALA A 766 7.98 79.90 45.02
C ALA A 766 8.71 80.94 44.15
N THR A 767 8.47 82.23 44.41
CA THR A 767 9.11 83.34 43.68
C THR A 767 10.60 83.48 43.98
N LYS A 768 11.04 83.06 45.17
CA LYS A 768 12.47 82.94 45.48
C LYS A 768 13.12 81.76 44.76
N ALA A 769 12.40 80.64 44.62
CA ALA A 769 12.89 79.45 43.91
C ALA A 769 12.92 79.64 42.37
N ASP A 770 11.92 80.33 41.82
CA ASP A 770 11.87 80.76 40.42
C ASP A 770 11.29 82.16 40.28
N ALA A 771 12.18 83.15 40.13
CA ALA A 771 11.78 84.55 39.99
C ALA A 771 11.05 84.87 38.68
N LYS A 772 11.05 83.96 37.70
CA LYS A 772 10.35 84.12 36.41
C LYS A 772 8.92 83.58 36.44
N LEU A 773 8.51 82.91 37.53
CA LEU A 773 7.16 82.36 37.66
C LEU A 773 6.13 83.46 37.91
N ALA A 774 5.61 84.05 36.82
CA ALA A 774 4.74 85.22 36.86
C ALA A 774 3.48 84.99 37.73
N ASP A 775 2.83 83.84 37.59
CA ASP A 775 1.63 83.54 38.38
C ASP A 775 1.89 83.55 39.89
N ALA A 776 3.06 83.12 40.35
CA ALA A 776 3.39 83.14 41.77
C ALA A 776 3.53 84.57 42.30
N TRP A 777 4.09 85.49 41.52
CA TRP A 777 4.14 86.92 41.86
C TRP A 777 2.75 87.56 41.89
N TYR A 778 1.89 87.21 40.93
CA TYR A 778 0.51 87.69 40.88
C TYR A 778 -0.29 87.27 42.11
N TYR A 779 -0.25 85.97 42.45
CA TYR A 779 -0.99 85.46 43.60
C TYR A 779 -0.35 85.82 44.95
N LEU A 780 0.95 86.12 45.00
CA LEU A 780 1.58 86.76 46.16
C LEU A 780 0.97 88.15 46.39
N GLY A 781 0.89 88.97 45.34
CA GLY A 781 0.25 90.28 45.38
C GLY A 781 -1.20 90.21 45.86
N LEU A 782 -1.99 89.33 45.24
CA LEU A 782 -3.39 89.10 45.62
C LEU A 782 -3.56 88.66 47.07
N SER A 783 -2.69 87.76 47.55
CA SER A 783 -2.82 87.24 48.91
C SER A 783 -2.47 88.31 49.96
N CYS A 784 -1.46 89.14 49.70
CA CYS A 784 -1.11 90.28 50.57
C CYS A 784 -2.19 91.37 50.56
N ASP A 785 -2.74 91.69 49.39
CA ASP A 785 -3.86 92.63 49.21
C ASP A 785 -5.09 92.15 50.00
N ASP A 786 -5.52 90.90 49.78
CA ASP A 786 -6.65 90.29 50.50
C ASP A 786 -6.43 90.20 52.02
N TYR A 787 -5.17 90.06 52.47
CA TYR A 787 -4.85 90.03 53.90
C TYR A 787 -5.00 91.42 54.52
N GLY A 788 -4.43 92.46 53.90
CA GLY A 788 -4.52 93.83 54.39
C GLY A 788 -5.96 94.36 54.42
N VAL A 789 -6.79 93.94 53.46
CA VAL A 789 -8.23 94.25 53.45
C VAL A 789 -8.99 93.51 54.57
N ALA A 790 -8.57 92.29 54.93
CA ALA A 790 -9.25 91.49 55.94
C ALA A 790 -8.83 91.81 57.39
N ASP A 791 -7.69 92.48 57.58
CA ASP A 791 -7.16 92.93 58.88
C ASP A 791 -6.53 94.33 58.74
N GLU A 792 -7.32 95.36 58.99
CA GLU A 792 -6.94 96.77 58.80
C GLU A 792 -5.66 97.14 59.57
N LEU A 793 -5.42 96.53 60.74
CA LEU A 793 -4.20 96.76 61.55
C LEU A 793 -2.93 96.27 60.86
N SER A 794 -3.06 95.38 59.87
CA SER A 794 -1.94 94.84 59.10
C SER A 794 -1.73 95.54 57.76
N ALA A 795 -2.65 96.44 57.34
CA ALA A 795 -2.63 97.10 56.04
C ALA A 795 -1.32 97.84 55.77
N GLU A 796 -0.78 98.55 56.78
CA GLU A 796 0.51 99.27 56.71
C GLU A 796 1.69 98.37 56.36
N THR A 797 1.60 97.07 56.66
CA THR A 797 2.65 96.08 56.37
C THR A 797 2.37 95.26 55.11
N MET A 798 1.10 95.00 54.80
CA MET A 798 0.70 94.07 53.73
C MET A 798 0.49 94.74 52.38
N PHE A 799 -0.01 95.98 52.34
CA PHE A 799 -0.15 96.72 51.07
C PHE A 799 1.18 97.03 50.39
N PRO A 800 2.26 97.45 51.10
CA PRO A 800 3.58 97.59 50.47
C PRO A 800 4.10 96.29 49.86
N LYS A 801 3.89 95.15 50.55
CA LYS A 801 4.25 93.82 50.03
C LYS A 801 3.44 93.46 48.78
N ALA A 802 2.13 93.74 48.78
CA ALA A 802 1.27 93.51 47.61
C ALA A 802 1.72 94.32 46.40
N ILE A 803 2.01 95.62 46.60
CA ILE A 803 2.52 96.52 45.57
C ILE A 803 3.82 95.99 44.97
N ALA A 804 4.80 95.63 45.79
CA ALA A 804 6.09 95.13 45.32
C ALA A 804 5.94 93.84 44.49
N ALA A 805 5.07 92.92 44.92
CA ALA A 805 4.80 91.68 44.19
C ALA A 805 4.10 91.94 42.84
N TYR A 806 3.13 92.85 42.82
CA TYR A 806 2.43 93.26 41.59
C TYR A 806 3.35 94.00 40.60
N GLU A 807 4.19 94.93 41.07
CA GLU A 807 5.17 95.61 40.23
C GLU A 807 6.14 94.60 39.60
N LYS A 808 6.53 93.57 40.37
CA LYS A 808 7.35 92.48 39.85
C LYS A 808 6.61 91.64 38.80
N TYR A 809 5.35 91.27 39.05
CA TYR A 809 4.51 90.55 38.09
C TYR A 809 4.42 91.28 36.74
N VAL A 810 4.10 92.58 36.75
CA VAL A 810 3.95 93.39 35.52
C VAL A 810 5.26 93.53 34.74
N SER A 811 6.41 93.41 35.42
CA SER A 811 7.73 93.45 34.77
C SER A 811 8.12 92.16 34.04
N LEU A 812 7.39 91.06 34.23
CA LEU A 812 7.76 89.74 33.69
C LEU A 812 7.24 89.52 32.26
N PRO A 813 8.00 88.81 31.41
CA PRO A 813 7.58 88.50 30.05
C PRO A 813 6.40 87.51 30.05
N GLY A 814 5.41 87.76 29.20
CA GLY A 814 4.22 86.90 29.04
C GLY A 814 2.96 87.41 29.73
N VAL A 815 3.03 88.49 30.51
CA VAL A 815 1.85 89.17 31.06
C VAL A 815 1.16 89.97 29.96
N SER A 816 -0.17 89.80 29.82
CA SER A 816 -0.93 90.53 28.81
C SER A 816 -1.02 92.03 29.16
N ALA A 817 -1.10 92.89 28.14
CA ALA A 817 -1.25 94.33 28.37
C ALA A 817 -2.48 94.67 29.22
N ALA A 818 -3.58 93.92 29.04
CA ALA A 818 -4.81 94.08 29.81
C ALA A 818 -4.62 93.75 31.31
N ASP A 819 -3.95 92.63 31.62
CA ASP A 819 -3.66 92.24 33.00
C ASP A 819 -2.69 93.22 33.66
N ALA A 820 -1.68 93.67 32.91
CA ALA A 820 -0.71 94.66 33.38
C ALA A 820 -1.37 95.99 33.77
N ASP A 821 -2.30 96.49 32.96
CA ASP A 821 -2.99 97.75 33.23
C ASP A 821 -3.99 97.64 34.38
N ALA A 822 -4.71 96.52 34.49
CA ALA A 822 -5.58 96.23 35.64
C ALA A 822 -4.79 96.23 36.96
N ILE A 823 -3.60 95.61 36.95
CA ILE A 823 -2.73 95.53 38.13
C ILE A 823 -2.09 96.88 38.46
N LYS A 824 -1.65 97.66 37.48
CA LYS A 824 -1.18 99.05 37.72
C LYS A 824 -2.25 99.92 38.37
N LYS A 825 -3.51 99.78 37.94
CA LYS A 825 -4.63 100.49 38.57
C LYS A 825 -4.83 100.05 40.02
N ARG A 826 -4.73 98.73 40.30
CA ARG A 826 -4.81 98.22 41.67
C ARG A 826 -3.64 98.70 42.54
N ILE A 827 -2.43 98.76 42.00
CA ILE A 827 -1.26 99.34 42.69
C ILE A 827 -1.52 100.80 43.09
N ALA A 828 -2.08 101.61 42.19
CA ALA A 828 -2.42 103.01 42.50
C ALA A 828 -3.45 103.10 43.64
N GLN A 829 -4.48 102.26 43.64
CA GLN A 829 -5.48 102.20 44.71
C GLN A 829 -4.86 101.78 46.05
N LEU A 830 -3.94 100.81 46.06
CA LEU A 830 -3.27 100.39 47.28
C LEU A 830 -2.32 101.46 47.83
N LYS A 831 -1.69 102.27 46.96
CA LYS A 831 -0.86 103.42 47.35
C LYS A 831 -1.68 104.58 47.88
N GLU A 832 -2.95 104.70 47.48
CA GLU A 832 -3.88 105.70 47.98
C GLU A 832 -4.54 105.26 49.31
N ALA A 833 -4.78 103.96 49.48
CA ALA A 833 -5.34 103.39 50.70
C ALA A 833 -4.31 103.27 51.86
N LEU A 834 -3.02 103.23 51.53
CA LEU A 834 -1.89 103.32 52.46
C LEU A 834 -1.58 104.80 52.76
#